data_AF-A0A5M3Z5G8-F1
#
_entry.id   AF-A0A5M3Z5G8-F1
#
_cell.length_a   1.000
_cell.length_b   1.000
_cell.length_c   1.000
_cell.angle_alpha   90.00
_cell.angle_beta   90.00
_cell.angle_gamma   90.00
#
_symmetry.space_group_name_H-M   'P 1'
#
loop_
_entity.id
_entity.type
_entity.pdbx_description
1 polymer ?
#
loop_
_entity_poly.entity_id
_entity_poly.type
_entity_poly.pdbx_seq_one_letter_code
_entity_poly.pdbx_strand_id
1 'polypeptide(L)'
;MRSLRHHTAHNLNTFRRHYVAEISGSLGDLGTFLPITIALAVNDTVSLSSTLIFSGIFNILTGLFFGIPLPVQPMKAIAAVAIARSFTNGAIAAAGIFVAACILLFSVTGILHWFAHVIPVPVIKGIQVGAGLSLIIASCGSMLSSLGWVHPSWADNRLWAIAAFLFLVITNVYRRIPYALMVFILGLAFAIIRSALAADLPSLQLWRPRVVVPTPHEWGVGALDAGIGQIPLTTLNSIVAVVHLAADLLPDVRTPSITSIGLSVAGMNLVGCWFGAMPVCHGSGGLAAQYRFGARSGASVVFLGVLKLVIGVFFGESLVGLLKRFPSALLGVMVIAAGLELLSVGESLNTTAARDLVKLHNGLTGDPNEHIGPMLSEEDRKRRWMVMMVTVGLLVGFKNDAIGFVAGMLCHWTYELPTLVGKVLYTTTQLTRYLEYLSLPSCYAEYIQQPATFPKREDALNDLFRGHITLFPYENLTLYYSSTNPVIIRPDVVYNKMMGPDGASPTRRGGYCFEVNIFLHHILKGLGFSVYMTGVRNRKRVDGVPVGDFMGWVHGVNIVELPSGSSFLVDAAFGGDGPTAPLRLISGSISTNLGSQDVRLVKSNLPRQTRREPEYWIYQYRNGPEREWNSCYCFAEIEWFHQDFEVINRFTSWEMLERGQVLAVKFIRDGEKGEVAQYLHGQSGSSGDKDGVQVVGKLMLVDKALKLNTGGKTRVIERYETEKERLQALQRWFMISI
;
A
#
# COMPACT_ATOMS: atom_id res chain seq x y z
N MET A 1 8.62 -1.40 -38.58
CA MET A 1 8.03 -0.60 -39.69
C MET A 1 6.50 -0.57 -39.72
N ARG A 2 5.76 -1.68 -39.54
CA ARG A 2 4.28 -1.67 -39.55
C ARG A 2 3.65 -0.78 -38.45
N SER A 3 4.18 -0.80 -37.22
CA SER A 3 3.69 0.05 -36.11
C SER A 3 3.88 1.55 -36.36
N LEU A 4 5.02 1.95 -36.94
CA LEU A 4 5.32 3.36 -37.23
C LEU A 4 4.37 3.92 -38.29
N ARG A 5 4.12 3.18 -39.37
CA ARG A 5 3.14 3.58 -40.40
C ARG A 5 1.74 3.78 -39.81
N HIS A 6 1.33 2.91 -38.89
CA HIS A 6 0.04 3.02 -38.22
C HIS A 6 -0.03 4.28 -37.34
N HIS A 7 0.98 4.52 -36.50
CA HIS A 7 1.04 5.73 -35.66
C HIS A 7 1.09 7.02 -36.50
N THR A 8 1.88 7.05 -37.58
CA THR A 8 1.95 8.21 -38.47
C THR A 8 0.60 8.47 -39.16
N ALA A 9 -0.07 7.42 -39.64
CA ALA A 9 -1.40 7.56 -40.24
C ALA A 9 -2.45 8.05 -39.22
N HIS A 10 -2.42 7.51 -38.00
CA HIS A 10 -3.28 7.97 -36.90
C HIS A 10 -3.03 9.44 -36.57
N ASN A 11 -1.78 9.82 -36.30
CA ASN A 11 -1.39 11.20 -36.01
C ASN A 11 -1.85 12.17 -37.10
N LEU A 12 -1.62 11.84 -38.38
CA LEU A 12 -2.00 12.71 -39.50
C LEU A 12 -3.53 12.82 -39.62
N ASN A 13 -4.27 11.73 -39.45
CA ASN A 13 -5.73 11.75 -39.52
C ASN A 13 -6.34 12.54 -38.35
N THR A 14 -5.85 12.32 -37.13
CA THR A 14 -6.30 13.05 -35.93
C THR A 14 -6.00 14.54 -36.06
N PHE A 15 -4.80 14.92 -36.50
CA PHE A 15 -4.46 16.32 -36.74
C PHE A 15 -5.35 16.96 -37.81
N ARG A 16 -5.61 16.29 -38.94
CA ARG A 16 -6.50 16.82 -39.99
C ARG A 16 -7.92 17.05 -39.51
N ARG A 17 -8.45 16.17 -38.66
CA ARG A 17 -9.83 16.26 -38.14
C ARG A 17 -9.97 17.21 -36.94
N HIS A 18 -8.93 17.32 -36.12
CA HIS A 18 -8.99 17.99 -34.81
C HIS A 18 -7.76 18.90 -34.53
N TYR A 19 -7.24 19.59 -35.55
CA TYR A 19 -6.00 20.40 -35.43
C TYR A 19 -6.05 21.43 -34.29
N VAL A 20 -7.20 22.07 -34.02
CA VAL A 20 -7.33 23.04 -32.93
C VAL A 20 -7.10 22.38 -31.57
N ALA A 21 -7.65 21.18 -31.38
CA ALA A 21 -7.49 20.42 -30.14
C ALA A 21 -6.07 19.88 -29.99
N GLU A 22 -5.44 19.44 -31.07
CA GLU A 22 -4.03 19.00 -31.04
C GLU A 22 -3.07 20.17 -30.76
N ILE A 23 -3.29 21.34 -31.37
CA ILE A 23 -2.48 22.55 -31.12
C ILE A 23 -2.70 23.05 -29.69
N SER A 24 -3.96 23.19 -29.24
CA SER A 24 -4.25 23.60 -27.85
C SER A 24 -3.68 22.61 -26.85
N GLY A 25 -3.87 21.31 -27.10
CA GLY A 25 -3.32 20.21 -26.34
C GLY A 25 -1.81 20.25 -26.22
N SER A 26 -1.11 20.61 -27.30
CA SER A 26 0.35 20.74 -27.32
C SER A 26 0.88 21.81 -26.36
N LEU A 27 0.05 22.77 -25.95
CA LEU A 27 0.43 23.84 -25.01
C LEU A 27 0.16 23.46 -23.54
N GLY A 28 -0.50 22.33 -23.28
CA GLY A 28 -0.96 21.94 -21.94
C GLY A 28 0.16 21.77 -20.92
N ASP A 29 1.36 21.40 -21.38
CA ASP A 29 2.52 21.14 -20.52
C ASP A 29 3.45 22.37 -20.36
N LEU A 30 3.20 23.45 -21.11
CA LEU A 30 3.99 24.69 -21.05
C LEU A 30 3.95 25.37 -19.68
N GLY A 31 2.88 25.19 -18.93
CA GLY A 31 2.73 25.78 -17.61
C GLY A 31 3.77 25.32 -16.58
N THR A 32 4.40 24.17 -16.83
CA THR A 32 5.52 23.66 -16.01
C THR A 32 6.85 23.77 -16.72
N PHE A 33 6.87 23.62 -18.05
CA PHE A 33 8.07 23.71 -18.86
C PHE A 33 8.71 25.11 -18.80
N LEU A 34 7.91 26.16 -19.01
CA LEU A 34 8.41 27.53 -19.15
C LEU A 34 9.03 28.08 -17.86
N PRO A 35 8.36 28.04 -16.68
CA PRO A 35 8.93 28.62 -15.47
C PRO A 35 10.31 28.05 -15.11
N ILE A 36 10.44 26.72 -15.19
CA ILE A 36 11.68 26.02 -14.83
C ILE A 36 12.79 26.30 -15.84
N THR A 37 12.48 26.19 -17.13
CA THR A 37 13.48 26.37 -18.19
C THR A 37 13.99 27.82 -18.22
N ILE A 38 13.09 28.80 -18.04
CA ILE A 38 13.47 30.22 -17.99
C ILE A 38 14.30 30.49 -16.73
N ALA A 39 13.88 30.02 -15.56
CA ALA A 39 14.61 30.24 -14.31
C ALA A 39 16.06 29.73 -14.38
N LEU A 40 16.28 28.55 -14.97
CA LEU A 40 17.62 27.99 -15.13
C LEU A 40 18.43 28.68 -16.25
N ALA A 41 17.78 29.03 -17.37
CA ALA A 41 18.43 29.70 -18.49
C ALA A 41 18.86 31.14 -18.17
N VAL A 42 18.05 31.88 -17.41
CA VAL A 42 18.38 33.25 -16.97
C VAL A 42 19.63 33.27 -16.08
N ASN A 43 19.83 32.21 -15.30
CA ASN A 43 21.00 32.03 -14.43
C ASN A 43 22.21 31.41 -15.17
N ASP A 44 22.16 31.26 -16.49
CA ASP A 44 23.21 30.63 -17.33
C ASP A 44 23.58 29.19 -16.90
N THR A 45 22.70 28.52 -16.14
CA THR A 45 22.93 27.16 -15.63
C THR A 45 22.54 26.08 -16.64
N VAL A 46 21.71 26.41 -17.64
CA VAL A 46 21.38 25.54 -18.77
C VAL A 46 21.33 26.35 -20.07
N SER A 47 21.65 25.72 -21.19
CA SER A 47 21.49 26.33 -22.51
C SER A 47 20.03 26.24 -22.95
N LEU A 48 19.38 27.39 -23.14
CA LEU A 48 18.03 27.47 -23.68
C LEU A 48 17.96 26.87 -25.09
N SER A 49 18.91 27.24 -25.96
CA SER A 49 19.00 26.75 -27.34
C SER A 49 19.08 25.23 -27.39
N SER A 50 20.04 24.63 -26.68
CA SER A 50 20.19 23.18 -26.62
C SER A 50 18.96 22.51 -26.01
N THR A 51 18.39 23.08 -24.93
CA THR A 51 17.18 22.55 -24.31
C THR A 51 16.00 22.51 -25.28
N LEU A 52 15.75 23.59 -26.01
CA LEU A 52 14.66 23.66 -27.00
C LEU A 52 14.90 22.71 -28.19
N ILE A 53 16.13 22.64 -28.71
CA ILE A 53 16.47 21.78 -29.83
C ILE A 53 16.33 20.31 -29.47
N PHE A 54 17.00 19.84 -28.41
CA PHE A 54 16.97 18.43 -28.04
C PHE A 54 15.58 18.01 -27.56
N SER A 55 14.93 18.79 -26.68
CA SER A 55 13.55 18.46 -26.28
C SER A 55 12.56 18.54 -27.45
N GLY A 56 12.82 19.39 -28.45
CA GLY A 56 12.05 19.48 -29.69
C GLY A 56 12.21 18.24 -30.57
N ILE A 57 13.45 17.82 -30.81
CA ILE A 57 13.77 16.57 -31.54
C ILE A 57 13.11 15.38 -30.84
N PHE A 58 13.25 15.26 -29.53
CA PHE A 58 12.69 14.13 -28.81
C PHE A 58 11.16 14.17 -28.75
N ASN A 59 10.52 15.33 -28.67
CA ASN A 59 9.08 15.48 -28.84
C ASN A 59 8.59 14.96 -30.20
N ILE A 60 9.33 15.26 -31.29
CA ILE A 60 9.03 14.75 -32.63
C ILE A 60 9.18 13.23 -32.66
N LEU A 61 10.33 12.71 -32.18
CA LEU A 61 10.61 11.28 -32.19
C LEU A 61 9.58 10.51 -31.35
N THR A 62 9.30 10.92 -30.11
CA THR A 62 8.36 10.23 -29.23
C THR A 62 6.93 10.28 -29.77
N GLY A 63 6.51 11.41 -30.35
CA GLY A 63 5.20 11.53 -31.01
C GLY A 63 5.05 10.59 -32.22
N LEU A 64 6.11 10.42 -33.01
CA LEU A 64 6.12 9.50 -34.14
C LEU A 64 6.20 8.02 -33.71
N PHE A 65 7.05 7.71 -32.72
CA PHE A 65 7.29 6.34 -32.27
C PHE A 65 6.16 5.78 -31.41
N PHE A 66 5.58 6.58 -30.50
CA PHE A 66 4.55 6.12 -29.57
C PHE A 66 3.13 6.47 -29.98
N GLY A 67 2.92 7.47 -30.85
CA GLY A 67 1.58 7.82 -31.35
C GLY A 67 0.64 8.46 -30.30
N ILE A 68 1.17 8.84 -29.13
CA ILE A 68 0.43 9.44 -28.01
C ILE A 68 0.98 10.84 -27.69
N PRO A 69 0.18 11.74 -27.09
CA PRO A 69 0.59 13.10 -26.69
C PRO A 69 1.53 13.04 -25.47
N LEU A 70 2.75 12.58 -25.69
CA LEU A 70 3.75 12.32 -24.66
C LEU A 70 4.79 13.44 -24.59
N PRO A 71 4.61 14.45 -23.72
CA PRO A 71 5.51 15.60 -23.67
C PRO A 71 6.90 15.24 -23.14
N VAL A 72 7.88 16.00 -23.60
CA VAL A 72 9.25 16.06 -23.07
C VAL A 72 9.40 17.33 -22.23
N GLN A 73 9.63 17.15 -20.92
CA GLN A 73 9.63 18.21 -19.91
C GLN A 73 10.89 18.15 -19.02
N PRO A 74 11.33 19.27 -18.42
CA PRO A 74 12.43 19.29 -17.45
C PRO A 74 12.20 18.37 -16.24
N MET A 75 13.26 17.74 -15.75
CA MET A 75 13.24 16.98 -14.50
C MET A 75 13.06 17.91 -13.30
N LYS A 76 11.86 17.90 -12.71
CA LYS A 76 11.46 18.85 -11.67
C LYS A 76 12.32 18.81 -10.40
N ALA A 77 12.78 17.63 -9.93
CA ALA A 77 13.57 17.57 -8.69
C ALA A 77 15.02 18.03 -8.91
N ILE A 78 15.66 17.63 -10.03
CA ILE A 78 16.97 18.19 -10.41
C ILE A 78 16.87 19.72 -10.53
N ALA A 79 15.85 20.24 -11.21
CA ALA A 79 15.64 21.68 -11.32
C ALA A 79 15.49 22.35 -9.95
N ALA A 80 14.71 21.76 -9.05
CA ALA A 80 14.49 22.30 -7.70
C ALA A 80 15.80 22.43 -6.91
N VAL A 81 16.61 21.37 -6.88
CA VAL A 81 17.90 21.37 -6.20
C VAL A 81 18.87 22.34 -6.87
N ALA A 82 18.92 22.32 -8.21
CA ALA A 82 19.78 23.20 -8.99
C ALA A 82 19.51 24.69 -8.73
N ILE A 83 18.24 25.09 -8.65
CA ILE A 83 17.85 26.46 -8.30
C ILE A 83 18.15 26.75 -6.83
N ALA A 84 17.86 25.81 -5.92
CA ALA A 84 18.05 26.02 -4.48
C ALA A 84 19.51 26.09 -4.01
N ARG A 85 20.43 25.50 -4.79
CA ARG A 85 21.88 25.43 -4.52
C ARG A 85 22.75 26.08 -5.59
N SER A 86 22.15 26.73 -6.58
CA SER A 86 22.86 27.42 -7.67
C SER A 86 23.87 26.51 -8.39
N PHE A 87 23.40 25.34 -8.86
CA PHE A 87 24.27 24.38 -9.55
C PHE A 87 24.85 24.96 -10.84
N THR A 88 26.08 24.55 -11.16
CA THR A 88 26.70 24.83 -12.44
C THR A 88 26.06 24.00 -13.56
N ASN A 89 26.27 24.42 -14.81
CA ASN A 89 25.82 23.66 -15.97
C ASN A 89 26.40 22.23 -16.00
N GLY A 90 27.69 22.07 -15.66
CA GLY A 90 28.31 20.76 -15.55
C GLY A 90 27.66 19.87 -14.49
N ALA A 91 27.30 20.40 -13.32
CA ALA A 91 26.63 19.63 -12.28
C ALA A 91 25.21 19.20 -12.68
N ILE A 92 24.44 20.07 -13.36
CA ILE A 92 23.11 19.72 -13.89
C ILE A 92 23.23 18.65 -14.99
N ALA A 93 24.19 18.81 -15.90
CA ALA A 93 24.46 17.82 -16.95
C ALA A 93 24.86 16.45 -16.34
N ALA A 94 25.75 16.45 -15.35
CA ALA A 94 26.14 15.23 -14.64
C ALA A 94 24.97 14.53 -13.95
N ALA A 95 24.09 15.28 -13.28
CA ALA A 95 22.88 14.73 -12.67
C ALA A 95 21.99 14.04 -13.71
N GLY A 96 21.75 14.71 -14.86
CA GLY A 96 20.96 14.15 -15.96
C GLY A 96 21.57 12.89 -16.56
N ILE A 97 22.87 12.90 -16.86
CA ILE A 97 23.58 11.75 -17.44
C ILE A 97 23.60 10.58 -16.45
N PHE A 98 23.84 10.84 -15.17
CA PHE A 98 23.80 9.82 -14.11
C PHE A 98 22.44 9.12 -14.04
N VAL A 99 21.35 9.90 -13.92
CA VAL A 99 19.99 9.35 -13.91
C VAL A 99 19.73 8.55 -15.18
N ALA A 100 20.13 9.06 -16.35
CA ALA A 100 19.92 8.39 -17.63
C ALA A 100 20.68 7.07 -17.74
N ALA A 101 21.92 7.00 -17.24
CA ALA A 101 22.71 5.77 -17.21
C ALA A 101 22.07 4.72 -16.30
N CYS A 102 21.58 5.10 -15.12
CA CYS A 102 20.83 4.21 -14.24
C CYS A 102 19.53 3.71 -14.88
N ILE A 103 18.74 4.62 -15.48
CA ILE A 103 17.50 4.25 -16.16
C ILE A 103 17.76 3.34 -17.37
N LEU A 104 18.85 3.57 -18.12
CA LEU A 104 19.26 2.68 -19.22
C LEU A 104 19.55 1.28 -18.69
N LEU A 105 20.38 1.18 -17.65
CA LEU A 105 20.71 -0.09 -17.00
C LEU A 105 19.45 -0.81 -16.53
N PHE A 106 18.55 -0.11 -15.83
CA PHE A 106 17.31 -0.70 -15.33
C PHE A 106 16.36 -1.14 -16.45
N SER A 107 16.32 -0.40 -17.56
CA SER A 107 15.48 -0.71 -18.72
C SER A 107 15.96 -1.97 -19.43
N VAL A 108 17.27 -2.10 -19.65
CA VAL A 108 17.87 -3.24 -20.36
C VAL A 108 17.85 -4.51 -19.50
N THR A 109 18.03 -4.38 -18.19
CA THR A 109 18.05 -5.52 -17.25
C THR A 109 16.66 -5.97 -16.78
N GLY A 110 15.61 -5.19 -17.03
CA GLY A 110 14.26 -5.45 -16.52
C GLY A 110 14.05 -5.07 -15.04
N ILE A 111 15.07 -4.52 -14.38
CA ILE A 111 15.04 -4.13 -12.96
C ILE A 111 14.04 -2.99 -12.68
N LEU A 112 13.61 -2.23 -13.71
CA LEU A 112 12.56 -1.21 -13.55
C LEU A 112 11.31 -1.74 -12.84
N HIS A 113 10.93 -3.00 -13.08
CA HIS A 113 9.79 -3.61 -12.41
C HIS A 113 10.06 -3.82 -10.92
N TRP A 114 11.23 -4.32 -10.54
CA TRP A 114 11.63 -4.50 -9.14
C TRP A 114 11.68 -3.15 -8.41
N PHE A 115 12.31 -2.16 -9.04
CA PHE A 115 12.44 -0.82 -8.47
C PHE A 115 11.08 -0.15 -8.25
N ALA A 116 10.12 -0.40 -9.15
CA ALA A 116 8.76 0.07 -9.01
C ALA A 116 7.94 -0.60 -7.90
N HIS A 117 8.45 -1.67 -7.27
CA HIS A 117 7.82 -2.36 -6.14
C HIS A 117 8.52 -2.07 -4.81
N VAL A 118 9.83 -1.87 -4.81
CA VAL A 118 10.61 -1.71 -3.56
C VAL A 118 10.48 -0.32 -2.94
N ILE A 119 10.20 0.71 -3.75
CA ILE A 119 10.10 2.07 -3.23
C ILE A 119 8.67 2.38 -2.81
N PRO A 120 8.43 2.65 -1.51
CA PRO A 120 7.10 2.92 -0.99
C PRO A 120 6.59 4.28 -1.50
N VAL A 121 5.28 4.36 -1.81
CA VAL A 121 4.64 5.59 -2.30
C VAL A 121 4.90 6.81 -1.40
N PRO A 122 4.85 6.70 -0.05
CA PRO A 122 5.22 7.79 0.85
C PRO A 122 6.56 8.48 0.56
N VAL A 123 7.59 7.71 0.19
CA VAL A 123 8.93 8.27 -0.10
C VAL A 123 8.91 9.05 -1.42
N ILE A 124 8.24 8.52 -2.45
CA ILE A 124 8.09 9.20 -3.75
C ILE A 124 7.36 10.53 -3.56
N LYS A 125 6.23 10.50 -2.84
CA LYS A 125 5.42 11.68 -2.52
C LYS A 125 6.24 12.67 -1.69
N GLY A 126 7.09 12.18 -0.77
CA GLY A 126 7.99 13.00 0.02
C GLY A 126 9.04 13.72 -0.83
N ILE A 127 9.64 13.04 -1.81
CA ILE A 127 10.57 13.67 -2.76
C ILE A 127 9.85 14.75 -3.59
N GLN A 128 8.63 14.48 -4.07
CA GLN A 128 7.84 15.45 -4.83
C GLN A 128 7.49 16.69 -3.99
N VAL A 129 6.91 16.48 -2.81
CA VAL A 129 6.55 17.56 -1.88
C VAL A 129 7.79 18.36 -1.48
N GLY A 130 8.89 17.69 -1.17
CA GLY A 130 10.17 18.31 -0.84
C GLY A 130 10.70 19.17 -1.98
N ALA A 131 10.79 18.64 -3.20
CA ALA A 131 11.22 19.39 -4.38
C ALA A 131 10.30 20.58 -4.70
N GLY A 132 8.98 20.41 -4.53
CA GLY A 132 8.01 21.49 -4.70
C GLY A 132 8.23 22.62 -3.70
N LEU A 133 8.48 22.26 -2.44
CA LEU A 133 8.81 23.23 -1.39
C LEU A 133 10.17 23.90 -1.63
N SER A 134 11.18 23.16 -2.11
CA SER A 134 12.47 23.72 -2.50
C SER A 134 12.36 24.77 -3.61
N LEU A 135 11.51 24.55 -4.63
CA LEU A 135 11.24 25.56 -5.67
C LEU A 135 10.60 26.82 -5.10
N ILE A 136 9.63 26.68 -4.19
CA ILE A 136 8.96 27.81 -3.55
C ILE A 136 9.97 28.59 -2.70
N ILE A 137 10.75 27.90 -1.85
CA ILE A 137 11.77 28.53 -1.01
C ILE A 137 12.81 29.26 -1.86
N ALA A 138 13.29 28.63 -2.94
CA ALA A 138 14.30 29.23 -3.79
C ALA A 138 13.75 30.46 -4.53
N SER A 139 12.51 30.40 -5.04
CA SER A 139 11.85 31.54 -5.68
C SER A 139 11.67 32.72 -4.70
N CYS A 140 11.14 32.45 -3.51
CA CYS A 140 10.98 33.46 -2.47
C CYS A 140 12.32 34.07 -2.06
N GLY A 141 13.34 33.23 -1.84
CA GLY A 141 14.63 33.64 -1.32
C GLY A 141 15.54 34.36 -2.32
N SER A 142 15.53 33.97 -3.60
CA SER A 142 16.46 34.50 -4.61
C SER A 142 15.83 35.45 -5.63
N MET A 143 14.53 35.31 -5.91
CA MET A 143 13.85 36.08 -6.98
C MET A 143 12.92 37.16 -6.43
N LEU A 144 12.16 36.87 -5.38
CA LEU A 144 11.13 37.78 -4.85
C LEU A 144 11.61 38.65 -3.68
N SER A 145 12.50 38.13 -2.82
CA SER A 145 13.01 38.85 -1.64
C SER A 145 13.75 40.15 -2.00
N SER A 146 14.44 40.16 -3.15
CA SER A 146 15.25 41.27 -3.65
C SER A 146 14.43 42.41 -4.26
N LEU A 147 13.13 42.19 -4.51
CA LEU A 147 12.26 43.20 -5.14
C LEU A 147 11.83 44.28 -4.15
N GLY A 148 12.03 45.53 -4.53
CA GLY A 148 11.43 46.68 -3.83
C GLY A 148 9.95 46.86 -4.21
N TRP A 149 9.27 47.80 -3.55
CA TRP A 149 7.86 48.11 -3.86
C TRP A 149 7.66 48.63 -5.29
N VAL A 150 8.56 49.48 -5.76
CA VAL A 150 8.54 50.06 -7.12
C VAL A 150 9.88 49.94 -7.86
N HIS A 151 10.89 49.34 -7.21
CA HIS A 151 12.22 49.07 -7.74
C HIS A 151 12.41 47.56 -7.99
N PRO A 152 13.30 47.14 -8.92
CA PRO A 152 14.21 47.96 -9.73
C PRO A 152 13.58 48.69 -10.92
N SER A 153 12.36 48.34 -11.35
CA SER A 153 11.72 49.01 -12.48
C SER A 153 10.18 49.00 -12.40
N TRP A 154 9.53 49.78 -13.27
CA TRP A 154 8.07 49.78 -13.41
C TRP A 154 7.50 48.39 -13.77
N ALA A 155 8.30 47.57 -14.46
CA ALA A 155 7.92 46.24 -14.95
C ALA A 155 8.33 45.10 -14.01
N ASP A 156 9.22 45.35 -13.05
CA ASP A 156 9.77 44.33 -12.16
C ASP A 156 9.87 44.90 -10.74
N ASN A 157 8.85 44.60 -9.94
CA ASN A 157 8.67 45.10 -8.59
C ASN A 157 7.67 44.23 -7.80
N ARG A 158 7.57 44.47 -6.50
CA ARG A 158 6.72 43.69 -5.59
C ARG A 158 5.22 43.81 -5.89
N LEU A 159 4.75 44.92 -6.46
CA LEU A 159 3.33 45.06 -6.84
C LEU A 159 2.95 44.05 -7.93
N TRP A 160 3.80 43.87 -8.94
CA TRP A 160 3.60 42.83 -9.96
C TRP A 160 3.64 41.42 -9.38
N ALA A 161 4.50 41.16 -8.40
CA ALA A 161 4.54 39.86 -7.72
C ALA A 161 3.23 39.60 -6.95
N ILE A 162 2.71 40.59 -6.21
CA ILE A 162 1.42 40.48 -5.51
C ILE A 162 0.28 40.29 -6.52
N ALA A 163 0.23 41.07 -7.59
CA ALA A 163 -0.79 40.94 -8.63
C ALA A 163 -0.75 39.55 -9.29
N ALA A 164 0.44 39.04 -9.63
CA ALA A 164 0.62 37.71 -10.18
C ALA A 164 0.21 36.61 -9.19
N PHE A 165 0.45 36.80 -7.89
CA PHE A 165 0.05 35.85 -6.86
C PHE A 165 -1.47 35.86 -6.62
N LEU A 166 -2.10 37.03 -6.57
CA LEU A 166 -3.56 37.14 -6.50
C LEU A 166 -4.22 36.50 -7.72
N PHE A 167 -3.65 36.72 -8.92
CA PHE A 167 -4.11 36.05 -10.13
C PHE A 167 -3.95 34.53 -10.05
N LEU A 168 -2.86 34.03 -9.46
CA LEU A 168 -2.68 32.59 -9.21
C LEU A 168 -3.78 32.03 -8.30
N VAL A 169 -4.11 32.72 -7.20
CA VAL A 169 -5.17 32.31 -6.28
C VAL A 169 -6.53 32.29 -6.98
N ILE A 170 -6.86 33.35 -7.73
CA ILE A 170 -8.12 33.44 -8.49
C ILE A 170 -8.22 32.32 -9.53
N THR A 171 -7.16 32.05 -10.28
CA THR A 171 -7.14 30.99 -11.30
C THR A 171 -7.18 29.58 -10.72
N ASN A 172 -6.77 29.38 -9.46
CA ASN A 172 -6.96 28.12 -8.76
C ASN A 172 -8.47 27.84 -8.49
N VAL A 173 -9.24 28.90 -8.19
CA VAL A 173 -10.71 28.81 -8.10
C VAL A 173 -11.32 28.56 -9.48
N TYR A 174 -10.91 29.34 -10.48
CA TYR A 174 -11.40 29.23 -11.86
C TYR A 174 -10.45 28.40 -12.74
N ARG A 175 -10.45 27.07 -12.54
CA ARG A 175 -9.52 26.08 -13.12
C ARG A 175 -9.45 26.00 -14.66
N ARG A 176 -10.21 26.81 -15.41
CA ARG A 176 -10.20 26.86 -16.89
C ARG A 176 -9.17 27.84 -17.46
N ILE A 177 -8.61 28.74 -16.64
CA ILE A 177 -7.71 29.79 -17.11
C ILE A 177 -6.26 29.27 -17.08
N PRO A 178 -5.50 29.31 -18.21
CA PRO A 178 -4.12 28.85 -18.27
C PRO A 178 -3.15 29.89 -17.67
N TYR A 179 -3.14 29.99 -16.33
CA TYR A 179 -2.37 30.97 -15.55
C TYR A 179 -0.94 31.18 -16.07
N ALA A 180 -0.15 30.11 -16.12
CA ALA A 180 1.28 30.20 -16.45
C ALA A 180 1.52 30.72 -17.87
N LEU A 181 0.64 30.41 -18.82
CA LEU A 181 0.73 30.92 -20.19
C LEU A 181 0.40 32.41 -20.25
N MET A 182 -0.64 32.86 -19.55
CA MET A 182 -1.02 34.28 -19.53
C MET A 182 0.04 35.15 -18.83
N VAL A 183 0.56 34.69 -17.69
CA VAL A 183 1.65 35.38 -17.00
C VAL A 183 2.94 35.39 -17.82
N PHE A 184 3.23 34.29 -18.53
CA PHE A 184 4.35 34.25 -19.46
C PHE A 184 4.19 35.27 -20.60
N ILE A 185 3.01 35.35 -21.24
CA ILE A 185 2.75 36.32 -22.32
C ILE A 185 2.91 37.76 -21.80
N LEU A 186 2.38 38.06 -20.62
CA LEU A 186 2.53 39.38 -19.99
C LEU A 186 4.00 39.70 -19.70
N GLY A 187 4.73 38.76 -19.09
CA GLY A 187 6.16 38.94 -18.81
C GLY A 187 7.01 39.04 -20.06
N LEU A 188 6.65 38.33 -21.12
CA LEU A 188 7.29 38.43 -22.43
C LEU A 188 7.03 39.80 -23.06
N ALA A 189 5.81 40.33 -22.98
CA ALA A 189 5.51 41.68 -23.43
C ALA A 189 6.37 42.73 -22.69
N PHE A 190 6.52 42.59 -21.37
CA PHE A 190 7.39 43.48 -20.59
C PHE A 190 8.86 43.33 -20.98
N ALA A 191 9.34 42.10 -21.17
CA ALA A 191 10.69 41.83 -21.63
C ALA A 191 10.96 42.45 -23.01
N ILE A 192 10.00 42.36 -23.94
CA ILE A 192 10.10 42.95 -25.29
C ILE A 192 10.14 44.47 -25.21
N ILE A 193 9.25 45.11 -24.44
CA ILE A 193 9.24 46.56 -24.25
C ILE A 193 10.59 47.02 -23.68
N ARG A 194 11.08 46.37 -22.62
CA ARG A 194 12.39 46.68 -22.03
C ARG A 194 13.55 46.48 -23.01
N SER A 195 13.47 45.44 -23.84
CA SER A 195 14.50 45.15 -24.84
C SER A 195 14.48 46.15 -25.99
N ALA A 196 13.30 46.55 -26.45
CA ALA A 196 13.13 47.59 -27.46
C ALA A 196 13.65 48.95 -26.97
N LEU A 197 13.34 49.31 -25.72
CA LEU A 197 13.86 50.53 -25.09
C LEU A 197 15.40 50.50 -24.93
N ALA A 198 15.98 49.32 -24.79
CA ALA A 198 17.43 49.11 -24.73
C ALA A 198 18.08 48.88 -26.11
N ALA A 199 17.30 48.98 -27.21
CA ALA A 199 17.74 48.70 -28.59
C ALA A 199 18.41 47.31 -28.78
N ASP A 200 17.99 46.32 -28.00
CA ASP A 200 18.60 44.98 -27.96
C ASP A 200 17.50 43.91 -28.04
N LEU A 201 16.84 43.87 -29.21
CA LEU A 201 15.83 42.88 -29.56
C LEU A 201 16.46 41.59 -30.09
N PRO A 202 15.77 40.44 -29.95
CA PRO A 202 16.24 39.19 -30.52
C PRO A 202 16.51 39.32 -32.02
N SER A 203 17.67 38.85 -32.46
CA SER A 203 18.05 38.76 -33.86
C SER A 203 18.09 37.30 -34.31
N LEU A 204 17.97 37.06 -35.61
CA LEU A 204 18.14 35.71 -36.14
C LEU A 204 19.58 35.28 -35.91
N GLN A 205 19.75 34.28 -35.04
CA GLN A 205 21.05 33.71 -34.71
C GLN A 205 20.95 32.19 -34.75
N LEU A 206 21.78 31.61 -35.62
CA LEU A 206 21.87 30.17 -35.72
C LEU A 206 22.48 29.57 -34.45
N TRP A 207 21.89 28.49 -33.96
CA TRP A 207 22.38 27.73 -32.82
C TRP A 207 23.87 27.40 -32.96
N ARG A 208 24.62 27.65 -31.89
CA ARG A 208 26.05 27.30 -31.78
C ARG A 208 26.23 26.20 -30.74
N PRO A 209 26.40 24.93 -31.15
CA PRO A 209 26.55 23.84 -30.21
C PRO A 209 27.80 24.05 -29.36
N ARG A 210 27.64 23.94 -28.04
CA ARG A 210 28.74 23.89 -27.07
C ARG A 210 28.68 22.58 -26.33
N VAL A 211 29.82 21.93 -26.18
CA VAL A 211 29.92 20.68 -25.41
C VAL A 211 30.21 21.03 -23.95
N VAL A 212 29.46 20.41 -23.05
CA VAL A 212 29.65 20.48 -21.60
C VAL A 212 30.21 19.14 -21.15
N VAL A 213 31.42 19.17 -20.61
CA VAL A 213 32.07 17.99 -20.01
C VAL A 213 32.15 18.23 -18.51
N PRO A 214 31.35 17.52 -17.69
CA PRO A 214 31.38 17.73 -16.25
C PRO A 214 32.71 17.32 -15.63
N THR A 215 33.20 18.13 -14.71
CA THR A 215 34.38 17.82 -13.89
C THR A 215 34.09 16.71 -12.86
N PRO A 216 35.09 16.02 -12.31
CA PRO A 216 34.87 15.01 -11.26
C PRO A 216 34.10 15.53 -10.04
N HIS A 217 34.32 16.80 -9.66
CA HIS A 217 33.57 17.44 -8.58
C HIS A 217 32.09 17.64 -8.95
N GLU A 218 31.82 18.13 -10.17
CA GLU A 218 30.46 18.29 -10.67
C GLU A 218 29.72 16.95 -10.84
N TRP A 219 30.44 15.87 -11.14
CA TRP A 219 29.89 14.51 -11.06
C TRP A 219 29.45 14.14 -9.65
N GLY A 220 30.29 14.41 -8.64
CA GLY A 220 29.96 14.18 -7.24
C GLY A 220 28.71 14.97 -6.82
N VAL A 221 28.68 16.28 -7.07
CA VAL A 221 27.54 17.14 -6.73
C VAL A 221 26.29 16.73 -7.51
N GLY A 222 26.38 16.61 -8.83
CA GLY A 222 25.23 16.31 -9.68
C GLY A 222 24.62 14.94 -9.39
N ALA A 223 25.44 13.89 -9.31
CA ALA A 223 24.95 12.54 -9.07
C ALA A 223 24.42 12.36 -7.64
N LEU A 224 25.16 12.82 -6.63
CA LEU A 224 24.80 12.56 -5.23
C LEU A 224 23.75 13.52 -4.69
N ASP A 225 23.75 14.79 -5.08
CA ASP A 225 22.89 15.80 -4.44
C ASP A 225 21.55 16.00 -5.18
N ALA A 226 21.46 15.59 -6.44
CA ALA A 226 20.28 15.74 -7.30
C ALA A 226 19.94 14.51 -8.16
N GLY A 227 20.88 13.58 -8.36
CA GLY A 227 20.68 12.43 -9.24
C GLY A 227 19.98 11.27 -8.54
N ILE A 228 20.45 10.88 -7.34
CA ILE A 228 19.94 9.72 -6.61
C ILE A 228 18.45 9.84 -6.30
N GLY A 229 17.97 10.97 -5.78
CA GLY A 229 16.55 11.16 -5.48
C GLY A 229 15.66 11.26 -6.73
N GLN A 230 16.22 11.69 -7.86
CA GLN A 230 15.53 11.75 -9.15
C GLN A 230 15.30 10.37 -9.79
N ILE A 231 16.09 9.33 -9.48
CA ILE A 231 15.90 7.98 -10.05
C ILE A 231 14.52 7.36 -9.67
N PRO A 232 14.09 7.34 -8.38
CA PRO A 232 12.74 6.99 -7.95
C PRO A 232 11.66 7.74 -8.71
N LEU A 233 11.79 9.07 -8.77
CA LEU A 233 10.79 9.94 -9.36
C LEU A 233 10.65 9.70 -10.87
N THR A 234 11.77 9.55 -11.57
CA THR A 234 11.79 9.25 -13.01
C THR A 234 11.19 7.89 -13.29
N THR A 235 11.59 6.87 -12.53
CA THR A 235 11.07 5.51 -12.71
C THR A 235 9.55 5.47 -12.51
N LEU A 236 9.06 6.05 -11.42
CA LEU A 236 7.68 5.88 -11.01
C LEU A 236 6.74 6.88 -11.69
N ASN A 237 7.14 8.14 -11.82
CA ASN A 237 6.29 9.20 -12.36
C ASN A 237 6.45 9.39 -13.88
N SER A 238 7.68 9.28 -14.38
CA SER A 238 7.99 9.57 -15.78
C SER A 238 7.99 8.34 -16.69
N ILE A 239 8.10 7.14 -16.12
CA ILE A 239 8.03 5.89 -16.89
C ILE A 239 6.74 5.16 -16.55
N VAL A 240 6.60 4.70 -15.31
CA VAL A 240 5.54 3.74 -14.99
C VAL A 240 4.15 4.39 -14.91
N ALA A 241 4.01 5.52 -14.23
CA ALA A 241 2.73 6.25 -14.17
C ALA A 241 2.30 6.76 -15.55
N VAL A 242 3.26 7.17 -16.39
CA VAL A 242 3.00 7.56 -17.78
C VAL A 242 2.40 6.41 -18.58
N VAL A 243 2.97 5.19 -18.48
CA VAL A 243 2.44 4.02 -19.19
C VAL A 243 1.02 3.68 -18.74
N HIS A 244 0.76 3.65 -17.42
CA HIS A 244 -0.58 3.39 -16.91
C HIS A 244 -1.58 4.46 -17.33
N LEU A 245 -1.24 5.74 -17.14
CA LEU A 245 -2.12 6.84 -17.52
C LEU A 245 -2.38 6.88 -19.03
N ALA A 246 -1.40 6.53 -19.86
CA ALA A 246 -1.58 6.45 -21.30
C ALA A 246 -2.59 5.34 -21.67
N ALA A 247 -2.54 4.18 -21.00
CA ALA A 247 -3.52 3.11 -21.20
C ALA A 247 -4.93 3.56 -20.82
N ASP A 248 -5.07 4.31 -19.72
CA ASP A 248 -6.37 4.76 -19.21
C ASP A 248 -6.97 5.89 -20.07
N LEU A 249 -6.16 6.86 -20.49
CA LEU A 249 -6.63 8.03 -21.25
C LEU A 249 -6.82 7.74 -22.74
N LEU A 250 -6.06 6.80 -23.30
CA LEU A 250 -6.02 6.50 -24.73
C LEU A 250 -6.10 4.98 -24.97
N PRO A 251 -7.20 4.32 -24.56
CA PRO A 251 -7.35 2.87 -24.66
C PRO A 251 -7.32 2.37 -26.12
N ASP A 252 -7.73 3.22 -27.06
CA ASP A 252 -7.76 2.92 -28.50
C ASP A 252 -6.38 2.99 -29.17
N VAL A 253 -5.35 3.48 -28.47
CA VAL A 253 -3.99 3.59 -28.97
C VAL A 253 -3.10 2.58 -28.24
N ARG A 254 -2.25 1.88 -28.98
CA ARG A 254 -1.35 0.88 -28.39
C ARG A 254 -0.44 1.52 -27.34
N THR A 255 -0.61 1.11 -26.09
CA THR A 255 0.18 1.62 -24.97
C THR A 255 1.66 1.24 -25.10
N PRO A 256 2.60 2.19 -24.94
CA PRO A 256 4.03 1.90 -24.86
C PRO A 256 4.38 1.03 -23.64
N SER A 257 5.41 0.20 -23.76
CA SER A 257 5.95 -0.57 -22.63
C SER A 257 6.78 0.30 -21.68
N ILE A 258 6.89 -0.12 -20.41
CA ILE A 258 7.75 0.50 -19.39
C ILE A 258 9.20 0.59 -19.90
N THR A 259 9.72 -0.50 -20.48
CA THR A 259 11.07 -0.53 -21.06
C THR A 259 11.25 0.49 -22.19
N SER A 260 10.28 0.59 -23.11
CA SER A 260 10.39 1.55 -24.22
C SER A 260 10.37 3.00 -23.77
N ILE A 261 9.57 3.33 -22.76
CA ILE A 261 9.55 4.68 -22.17
C ILE A 261 10.84 4.95 -21.39
N GLY A 262 11.36 3.96 -20.65
CA GLY A 262 12.66 4.06 -19.97
C GLY A 262 13.83 4.30 -20.92
N LEU A 263 13.90 3.55 -22.03
CA LEU A 263 14.90 3.75 -23.08
C LEU A 263 14.78 5.14 -23.74
N SER A 264 13.56 5.64 -23.91
CA SER A 264 13.33 7.02 -24.39
C SER A 264 13.95 8.03 -23.42
N VAL A 265 13.62 7.95 -22.12
CA VAL A 265 14.19 8.86 -21.10
C VAL A 265 15.71 8.77 -21.04
N ALA A 266 16.28 7.57 -21.09
CA ALA A 266 17.73 7.40 -21.14
C ALA A 266 18.34 8.08 -22.38
N GLY A 267 17.81 7.81 -23.57
CA GLY A 267 18.30 8.39 -24.82
C GLY A 267 18.25 9.91 -24.84
N MET A 268 17.19 10.51 -24.28
CA MET A 268 17.05 11.97 -24.20
C MET A 268 18.21 12.65 -23.49
N ASN A 269 18.59 12.11 -22.34
CA ASN A 269 19.56 12.72 -21.44
C ASN A 269 21.00 12.29 -21.73
N LEU A 270 21.22 11.06 -22.22
CA LEU A 270 22.54 10.61 -22.68
C LEU A 270 23.02 11.35 -23.93
N VAL A 271 22.11 12.02 -24.65
CA VAL A 271 22.45 12.86 -25.81
C VAL A 271 22.42 14.34 -25.43
N GLY A 272 21.30 14.86 -24.92
CA GLY A 272 21.11 16.30 -24.75
C GLY A 272 22.02 16.95 -23.69
N CYS A 273 22.28 16.27 -22.57
CA CYS A 273 23.00 16.87 -21.44
C CYS A 273 24.45 17.25 -21.79
N TRP A 274 25.09 16.54 -22.73
CA TRP A 274 26.43 16.88 -23.23
C TRP A 274 26.49 18.21 -23.97
N PHE A 275 25.35 18.77 -24.37
CA PHE A 275 25.26 20.07 -25.04
C PHE A 275 24.73 21.17 -24.10
N GLY A 276 24.74 20.92 -22.79
CA GLY A 276 24.19 21.82 -21.78
C GLY A 276 22.67 21.93 -21.81
N ALA A 277 21.98 20.98 -22.45
CA ALA A 277 20.53 20.92 -22.40
C ALA A 277 20.07 20.51 -20.98
N MET A 278 18.97 21.10 -20.53
CA MET A 278 18.31 20.70 -19.29
C MET A 278 17.97 19.21 -19.33
N PRO A 279 18.25 18.43 -18.26
CA PRO A 279 17.76 17.07 -18.14
C PRO A 279 16.25 17.02 -18.25
N VAL A 280 15.75 16.14 -19.12
CA VAL A 280 14.33 16.02 -19.45
C VAL A 280 13.80 14.62 -19.20
N CYS A 281 12.50 14.51 -18.94
CA CYS A 281 11.80 13.25 -18.82
C CYS A 281 10.44 13.36 -19.51
N HIS A 282 9.69 12.26 -19.49
CA HIS A 282 8.25 12.33 -19.68
C HIS A 282 7.58 12.68 -18.34
N GLY A 283 6.29 13.01 -18.36
CA GLY A 283 5.57 13.30 -17.13
C GLY A 283 4.12 12.90 -17.26
N SER A 284 3.62 12.11 -16.30
CA SER A 284 2.19 11.77 -16.21
C SER A 284 1.33 13.04 -16.10
N GLY A 285 1.79 14.04 -15.35
CA GLY A 285 1.14 15.35 -15.26
C GLY A 285 1.14 16.12 -16.59
N GLY A 286 2.24 16.05 -17.37
CA GLY A 286 2.31 16.62 -18.71
C GLY A 286 1.34 15.93 -19.67
N LEU A 287 1.32 14.60 -19.70
CA LEU A 287 0.39 13.81 -20.50
C LEU A 287 -1.08 14.13 -20.12
N ALA A 288 -1.40 14.14 -18.82
CA ALA A 288 -2.72 14.50 -18.32
C ALA A 288 -3.12 15.92 -18.74
N ALA A 289 -2.18 16.88 -18.66
CA ALA A 289 -2.42 18.24 -19.07
C ALA A 289 -2.69 18.32 -20.57
N GLN A 290 -1.82 17.77 -21.42
CA GLN A 290 -2.04 17.79 -22.87
C GLN A 290 -3.37 17.14 -23.27
N TYR A 291 -3.72 16.02 -22.63
CA TYR A 291 -5.02 15.37 -22.83
C TYR A 291 -6.20 16.26 -22.40
N ARG A 292 -6.11 16.92 -21.23
CA ARG A 292 -7.12 17.87 -20.75
C ARG A 292 -7.31 19.06 -21.69
N PHE A 293 -6.24 19.49 -22.36
CA PHE A 293 -6.27 20.55 -23.37
C PHE A 293 -6.66 20.07 -24.78
N GLY A 294 -7.02 18.79 -24.94
CA GLY A 294 -7.63 18.27 -26.16
C GLY A 294 -6.73 17.39 -27.03
N ALA A 295 -5.46 17.18 -26.67
CA ALA A 295 -4.60 16.28 -27.44
C ALA A 295 -5.05 14.82 -27.32
N ARG A 296 -5.07 14.10 -28.43
CA ARG A 296 -5.46 12.70 -28.55
C ARG A 296 -4.45 11.86 -29.32
N SER A 297 -3.45 12.47 -29.96
CA SER A 297 -2.43 11.74 -30.71
C SER A 297 -1.03 12.30 -30.49
N GLY A 298 -0.02 11.62 -31.05
CA GLY A 298 1.35 12.13 -31.09
C GLY A 298 1.53 13.37 -31.96
N ALA A 299 0.52 13.78 -32.75
CA ALA A 299 0.62 14.98 -33.58
C ALA A 299 0.77 16.27 -32.76
N SER A 300 0.13 16.36 -31.58
CA SER A 300 0.28 17.50 -30.67
C SER A 300 1.75 17.72 -30.26
N VAL A 301 2.45 16.68 -29.83
CA VAL A 301 3.85 16.78 -29.40
C VAL A 301 4.81 16.91 -30.58
N VAL A 302 4.48 16.36 -31.75
CA VAL A 302 5.23 16.64 -32.98
C VAL A 302 5.15 18.13 -33.32
N PHE A 303 3.96 18.73 -33.27
CA PHE A 303 3.78 20.17 -33.50
C PHE A 303 4.59 21.01 -32.50
N LEU A 304 4.48 20.71 -31.20
CA LEU A 304 5.27 21.37 -30.16
C LEU A 304 6.77 21.19 -30.40
N GLY A 305 7.19 20.00 -30.81
CA GLY A 305 8.58 19.68 -31.09
C GLY A 305 9.16 20.46 -32.27
N VAL A 306 8.39 20.60 -33.35
CA VAL A 306 8.75 21.45 -34.50
C VAL A 306 8.87 22.91 -34.06
N LEU A 307 7.92 23.42 -33.28
CA LEU A 307 7.97 24.79 -32.77
C LEU A 307 9.22 25.03 -31.90
N LYS A 308 9.49 24.12 -30.96
CA LYS A 308 10.71 24.18 -30.12
C LYS A 308 11.98 24.15 -30.96
N LEU A 309 12.04 23.28 -31.97
CA LEU A 309 13.19 23.14 -32.85
C LEU A 309 13.44 24.42 -33.66
N VAL A 310 12.40 25.00 -34.28
CA VAL A 310 12.50 26.25 -35.03
C VAL A 310 12.98 27.39 -34.13
N ILE A 311 12.37 27.55 -32.94
CA ILE A 311 12.76 28.59 -31.99
C ILE A 311 14.21 28.38 -31.53
N GLY A 312 14.58 27.15 -31.16
CA GLY A 312 15.91 26.83 -30.67
C GLY A 312 17.01 27.03 -31.71
N VAL A 313 16.77 26.66 -32.97
CA VAL A 313 17.74 26.78 -34.07
C VAL A 313 17.95 28.23 -34.50
N PHE A 314 16.88 29.03 -34.63
CA PHE A 314 16.97 30.37 -35.24
C PHE A 314 17.00 31.52 -34.24
N PHE A 315 16.52 31.31 -33.01
CA PHE A 315 16.35 32.39 -32.02
C PHE A 315 16.95 32.07 -30.65
N GLY A 316 17.35 30.82 -30.38
CA GLY A 316 17.74 30.36 -29.05
C GLY A 316 18.79 31.23 -28.35
N GLU A 317 19.89 31.55 -29.04
CA GLU A 317 20.98 32.36 -28.49
C GLU A 317 20.53 33.80 -28.17
N SER A 318 19.78 34.40 -29.09
CA SER A 318 19.28 35.78 -28.94
C SER A 318 18.17 35.90 -27.89
N LEU A 319 17.38 34.84 -27.67
CA LEU A 319 16.28 34.82 -26.71
C LEU A 319 16.76 34.84 -25.27
N VAL A 320 17.98 34.36 -24.97
CA VAL A 320 18.52 34.43 -23.61
C VAL A 320 18.64 35.89 -23.14
N GLY A 321 19.06 36.81 -24.02
CA GLY A 321 19.11 38.24 -23.71
C GLY A 321 17.74 38.83 -23.38
N LEU A 322 16.72 38.44 -24.14
CA LEU A 322 15.33 38.80 -23.86
C LEU A 322 14.84 38.21 -22.53
N LEU A 323 15.11 36.93 -22.26
CA LEU A 323 14.70 36.26 -21.03
C LEU A 323 15.39 36.83 -19.78
N LYS A 324 16.65 37.32 -19.89
CA LYS A 324 17.32 38.03 -18.80
C LYS A 324 16.63 39.35 -18.41
N ARG A 325 15.79 39.89 -19.28
CA ARG A 325 14.92 41.06 -19.00
C ARG A 325 13.49 40.69 -18.62
N PHE A 326 13.17 39.39 -18.55
CA PHE A 326 11.89 38.92 -18.05
C PHE A 326 11.73 39.30 -16.58
N PRO A 327 10.59 39.86 -16.16
CA PRO A 327 10.40 40.31 -14.77
C PRO A 327 10.56 39.18 -13.75
N SER A 328 11.46 39.36 -12.79
CA SER A 328 11.68 38.43 -11.68
C SER A 328 10.43 38.27 -10.83
N ALA A 329 9.63 39.34 -10.70
CA ALA A 329 8.33 39.35 -10.03
C ALA A 329 7.36 38.30 -10.61
N LEU A 330 7.26 38.23 -11.94
CA LEU A 330 6.36 37.30 -12.62
C LEU A 330 6.95 35.89 -12.67
N LEU A 331 8.25 35.79 -12.96
CA LEU A 331 8.96 34.51 -13.02
C LEU A 331 8.95 33.80 -11.66
N GLY A 332 9.19 34.54 -10.57
CA GLY A 332 9.18 33.99 -9.22
C GLY A 332 7.82 33.37 -8.87
N VAL A 333 6.71 34.05 -9.17
CA VAL A 333 5.37 33.50 -8.91
C VAL A 333 5.05 32.33 -9.85
N MET A 334 5.51 32.35 -11.10
CA MET A 334 5.40 31.20 -12.01
C MET A 334 6.15 29.96 -11.47
N VAL A 335 7.36 30.13 -10.91
CA VAL A 335 8.11 29.04 -10.27
C VAL A 335 7.39 28.54 -9.01
N ILE A 336 6.79 29.44 -8.22
CA ILE A 336 5.93 29.08 -7.08
C ILE A 336 4.74 28.23 -7.55
N ALA A 337 4.06 28.62 -8.64
CA ALA A 337 2.95 27.86 -9.19
C ALA A 337 3.36 26.43 -9.58
N ALA A 338 4.53 26.28 -10.24
CA ALA A 338 5.09 24.97 -10.56
C ALA A 338 5.47 24.14 -9.31
N GLY A 339 5.95 24.81 -8.25
CA GLY A 339 6.24 24.18 -6.96
C GLY A 339 4.97 23.71 -6.24
N LEU A 340 3.90 24.52 -6.24
CA LEU A 340 2.59 24.18 -5.67
C LEU A 340 1.94 23.00 -6.39
N GLU A 341 2.05 22.91 -7.71
CA GLU A 341 1.58 21.74 -8.47
C GLU A 341 2.28 20.46 -7.98
N LEU A 342 3.59 20.51 -7.75
CA LEU A 342 4.34 19.34 -7.29
C LEU A 342 4.06 19.00 -5.81
N LEU A 343 3.84 20.01 -4.97
CA LEU A 343 3.46 19.86 -3.56
C LEU A 343 2.07 19.25 -3.38
N SER A 344 1.11 19.62 -4.24
CA SER A 344 -0.28 19.13 -4.16
C SER A 344 -0.40 17.59 -4.21
N VAL A 345 0.60 16.94 -4.79
CA VAL A 345 0.65 15.48 -4.93
C VAL A 345 0.65 14.76 -3.56
N GLY A 346 1.11 15.42 -2.48
CA GLY A 346 1.07 14.89 -1.12
C GLY A 346 -0.35 14.65 -0.57
N GLU A 347 -1.36 15.38 -1.05
CA GLU A 347 -2.77 15.22 -0.63
C GLU A 347 -3.28 13.79 -0.93
N SER A 348 -2.85 13.25 -2.06
CA SER A 348 -3.26 11.91 -2.52
C SER A 348 -2.59 10.75 -1.77
N LEU A 349 -1.70 11.02 -0.79
CA LEU A 349 -0.90 9.99 -0.12
C LEU A 349 -1.76 8.83 0.42
N ASN A 350 -2.82 9.15 1.15
CA ASN A 350 -3.69 8.18 1.82
C ASN A 350 -5.02 7.96 1.09
N THR A 351 -5.12 8.38 -0.17
CA THR A 351 -6.31 8.13 -0.99
C THR A 351 -6.28 6.72 -1.59
N THR A 352 -7.44 6.11 -1.78
CA THR A 352 -7.58 4.78 -2.41
C THR A 352 -7.03 4.71 -3.84
N ALA A 353 -6.89 5.86 -4.51
CA ALA A 353 -6.22 6.02 -5.79
C ALA A 353 -4.69 5.90 -5.72
N ALA A 354 -4.09 5.81 -4.53
CA ALA A 354 -2.66 5.58 -4.38
C ALA A 354 -2.29 4.20 -4.99
N ARG A 355 -1.32 4.21 -5.91
CA ARG A 355 -1.00 3.08 -6.80
C ARG A 355 -0.69 1.76 -6.08
N ASP A 356 -0.03 1.82 -4.94
CA ASP A 356 0.25 0.66 -4.10
C ASP A 356 -1.04 0.05 -3.52
N LEU A 357 -2.03 0.87 -3.18
CA LEU A 357 -3.35 0.43 -2.73
C LEU A 357 -4.21 -0.11 -3.88
N VAL A 358 -4.09 0.46 -5.09
CA VAL A 358 -4.75 -0.04 -6.30
C VAL A 358 -4.19 -1.41 -6.73
N LYS A 359 -2.88 -1.66 -6.58
CA LYS A 359 -2.30 -2.99 -6.83
C LYS A 359 -2.79 -4.05 -5.85
N LEU A 360 -2.97 -3.68 -4.58
CA LEU A 360 -3.63 -4.54 -3.58
C LEU A 360 -5.05 -4.91 -4.02
N HIS A 361 -5.78 -3.99 -4.65
CA HIS A 361 -7.14 -4.20 -5.17
C HIS A 361 -7.18 -5.06 -6.46
N ASN A 362 -6.39 -4.73 -7.49
CA ASN A 362 -6.38 -5.47 -8.76
C ASN A 362 -5.81 -6.90 -8.66
N GLY A 363 -5.12 -7.24 -7.56
CA GLY A 363 -4.71 -8.61 -7.25
C GLY A 363 -5.81 -9.45 -6.57
N LEU A 364 -6.95 -8.84 -6.20
CA LEU A 364 -8.04 -9.46 -5.45
C LEU A 364 -9.34 -9.60 -6.27
N THR A 365 -9.60 -8.72 -7.23
CA THR A 365 -10.80 -8.77 -8.09
C THR A 365 -10.46 -8.43 -9.55
N GLY A 366 -10.99 -9.23 -10.48
CA GLY A 366 -10.83 -9.02 -11.92
C GLY A 366 -11.83 -8.02 -12.53
N ASP A 367 -12.52 -7.21 -11.72
CA ASP A 367 -13.55 -6.27 -12.18
C ASP A 367 -13.06 -4.81 -12.06
N PRO A 368 -12.92 -4.07 -13.18
CA PRO A 368 -12.42 -2.68 -13.18
C PRO A 368 -13.38 -1.63 -12.57
N ASN A 369 -14.62 -1.98 -12.22
CA ASN A 369 -15.68 -1.02 -11.89
C ASN A 369 -16.00 -0.83 -10.39
N GLU A 370 -15.34 -1.51 -9.46
CA GLU A 370 -15.56 -1.30 -8.02
C GLU A 370 -14.55 -0.30 -7.41
N HIS A 371 -14.95 0.95 -7.22
CA HIS A 371 -14.10 2.04 -6.70
C HIS A 371 -13.84 2.02 -5.18
N ILE A 372 -13.85 0.87 -4.51
CA ILE A 372 -13.63 0.78 -3.06
C ILE A 372 -12.24 0.18 -2.79
N GLY A 373 -11.21 1.03 -2.80
CA GLY A 373 -9.86 0.63 -2.37
C GLY A 373 -9.81 0.30 -0.87
N PRO A 374 -8.76 -0.40 -0.40
CA PRO A 374 -8.65 -0.83 1.00
C PRO A 374 -8.71 0.37 1.96
N MET A 375 -9.57 0.30 2.99
CA MET A 375 -9.55 1.27 4.08
C MET A 375 -8.26 1.09 4.89
N LEU A 376 -7.33 2.03 4.73
CA LEU A 376 -6.13 2.10 5.56
C LEU A 376 -6.53 2.31 7.03
N SER A 377 -5.89 1.59 7.95
CA SER A 377 -6.02 1.89 9.37
C SER A 377 -5.47 3.29 9.69
N GLU A 378 -5.97 3.93 10.76
CA GLU A 378 -5.43 5.22 11.21
C GLU A 378 -3.93 5.17 11.52
N GLU A 379 -3.44 4.02 11.98
CA GLU A 379 -2.00 3.80 12.17
C GLU A 379 -1.24 3.78 10.85
N ASP A 380 -1.72 3.07 9.84
CA ASP A 380 -1.07 3.00 8.53
C ASP A 380 -1.06 4.38 7.86
N ARG A 381 -2.16 5.13 7.98
CA ARG A 381 -2.23 6.52 7.50
C ARG A 381 -1.18 7.41 8.17
N LYS A 382 -1.00 7.27 9.50
CA LYS A 382 0.02 8.00 10.28
C LYS A 382 1.43 7.58 9.89
N ARG A 383 1.71 6.27 9.75
CA ARG A 383 3.02 5.75 9.34
C ARG A 383 3.41 6.28 7.96
N ARG A 384 2.51 6.19 6.98
CA ARG A 384 2.72 6.72 5.63
C ARG A 384 2.96 8.22 5.64
N TRP A 385 2.18 8.98 6.40
CA TRP A 385 2.38 10.42 6.57
C TRP A 385 3.74 10.75 7.17
N MET A 386 4.16 10.04 8.22
CA MET A 386 5.45 10.23 8.88
C MET A 386 6.61 9.97 7.93
N VAL A 387 6.60 8.87 7.17
CA VAL A 387 7.64 8.57 6.17
C VAL A 387 7.74 9.70 5.13
N MET A 388 6.60 10.19 4.64
CA MET A 388 6.58 11.32 3.71
C MET A 388 7.20 12.56 4.34
N MET A 389 6.80 12.93 5.56
CA MET A 389 7.29 14.13 6.23
C MET A 389 8.78 14.07 6.60
N VAL A 390 9.30 12.92 7.00
CA VAL A 390 10.74 12.71 7.23
C VAL A 390 11.52 12.92 5.93
N THR A 391 11.02 12.36 4.83
CA THR A 391 11.61 12.55 3.49
C THR A 391 11.64 14.04 3.12
N VAL A 392 10.52 14.75 3.29
CA VAL A 392 10.39 16.19 3.00
C VAL A 392 11.35 17.02 3.85
N GLY A 393 11.33 16.82 5.17
CA GLY A 393 12.11 17.61 6.12
C GLY A 393 13.60 17.52 5.87
N LEU A 394 14.11 16.30 5.65
CA LEU A 394 15.54 16.10 5.40
C LEU A 394 15.96 16.50 3.99
N LEU A 395 15.10 16.31 2.97
CA LEU A 395 15.35 16.83 1.63
C LEU A 395 15.52 18.35 1.64
N VAL A 396 14.56 19.05 2.24
CA VAL A 396 14.52 20.51 2.25
C VAL A 396 15.60 21.09 3.16
N GLY A 397 15.79 20.51 4.35
CA GLY A 397 16.79 20.96 5.33
C GLY A 397 18.21 20.86 4.81
N PHE A 398 18.56 19.75 4.15
CA PHE A 398 19.89 19.56 3.56
C PHE A 398 20.01 20.06 2.12
N LYS A 399 18.90 20.49 1.50
CA LYS A 399 18.81 20.81 0.06
C LYS A 399 19.41 19.69 -0.80
N ASN A 400 19.11 18.45 -0.45
CA ASN A 400 19.70 17.25 -1.05
C ASN A 400 18.64 16.15 -1.16
N ASP A 401 18.36 15.72 -2.39
CA ASP A 401 17.29 14.76 -2.66
C ASP A 401 17.64 13.33 -2.23
N ALA A 402 18.91 12.96 -2.28
CA ALA A 402 19.42 11.67 -1.83
C ALA A 402 19.28 11.49 -0.32
N ILE A 403 19.60 12.52 0.47
CA ILE A 403 19.44 12.50 1.93
C ILE A 403 17.96 12.30 2.29
N GLY A 404 17.06 13.03 1.62
CA GLY A 404 15.61 12.84 1.77
C GLY A 404 15.18 11.41 1.44
N PHE A 405 15.59 10.89 0.27
CA PHE A 405 15.27 9.54 -0.18
C PHE A 405 15.74 8.47 0.81
N VAL A 406 17.02 8.48 1.20
CA VAL A 406 17.61 7.49 2.11
C VAL A 406 16.91 7.53 3.46
N ALA A 407 16.65 8.72 4.01
CA ALA A 407 15.97 8.82 5.30
C ALA A 407 14.52 8.34 5.25
N GLY A 408 13.80 8.63 4.16
CA GLY A 408 12.47 8.10 3.91
C GLY A 408 12.45 6.57 3.85
N MET A 409 13.40 5.97 3.11
CA MET A 409 13.55 4.51 3.03
C MET A 409 13.84 3.88 4.39
N LEU A 410 14.80 4.45 5.14
CA LEU A 410 15.13 3.98 6.49
C LEU A 410 13.91 4.07 7.42
N CYS A 411 13.18 5.19 7.40
CA CYS A 411 11.97 5.36 8.19
C CYS A 411 10.89 4.33 7.81
N HIS A 412 10.69 4.05 6.52
CA HIS A 412 9.77 3.00 6.08
C HIS A 412 10.18 1.62 6.59
N TRP A 413 11.45 1.24 6.43
CA TRP A 413 11.95 -0.05 6.89
C TRP A 413 11.88 -0.22 8.41
N THR A 414 11.98 0.86 9.19
CA THR A 414 11.76 0.78 10.65
C THR A 414 10.35 0.36 11.03
N TYR A 415 9.34 0.70 10.21
CA TYR A 415 7.96 0.24 10.44
C TYR A 415 7.72 -1.20 9.97
N GLU A 416 8.55 -1.73 9.06
CA GLU A 416 8.51 -3.12 8.57
C GLU A 416 9.40 -4.08 9.39
N LEU A 417 10.26 -3.57 10.26
CA LEU A 417 11.11 -4.40 11.13
C LEU A 417 10.31 -5.39 12.01
N PRO A 418 9.17 -5.02 12.61
CA PRO A 418 8.35 -5.95 13.40
C PRO A 418 7.69 -7.07 12.59
N THR A 419 7.47 -6.90 11.28
CA THR A 419 6.92 -7.94 10.40
C THR A 419 8.01 -8.89 9.88
N LEU A 420 9.23 -8.39 9.69
CA LEU A 420 10.41 -9.17 9.25
C LEU A 420 11.07 -9.97 10.38
N VAL A 421 11.11 -9.42 11.59
CA VAL A 421 11.58 -10.12 12.78
C VAL A 421 10.38 -10.84 13.35
N GLY A 422 10.18 -12.12 12.99
CA GLY A 422 9.04 -12.98 13.39
C GLY A 422 8.80 -13.11 14.91
N LYS A 423 8.41 -12.01 15.55
CA LYS A 423 8.00 -11.87 16.94
C LYS A 423 6.83 -10.92 16.97
N VAL A 424 5.70 -11.34 16.40
CA VAL A 424 4.43 -10.84 16.92
C VAL A 424 4.18 -11.60 18.23
N LEU A 425 4.86 -11.16 19.28
CA LEU A 425 4.44 -11.44 20.65
C LEU A 425 3.43 -10.35 20.98
N TYR A 426 2.25 -10.75 21.44
CA TYR A 426 1.38 -9.78 22.11
C TYR A 426 2.14 -9.15 23.27
N THR A 427 1.99 -7.84 23.42
CA THR A 427 2.72 -7.08 24.45
C THR A 427 2.32 -7.57 25.85
N THR A 428 3.15 -7.30 26.85
CA THR A 428 2.81 -7.62 28.25
C THR A 428 1.44 -7.07 28.64
N THR A 429 1.13 -5.84 28.24
CA THR A 429 -0.19 -5.21 28.46
C THR A 429 -1.32 -5.98 27.81
N GLN A 430 -1.14 -6.43 26.57
CA GLN A 430 -2.13 -7.23 25.85
C GLN A 430 -2.36 -8.59 26.53
N LEU A 431 -1.29 -9.25 26.96
CA LEU A 431 -1.36 -10.53 27.66
C LEU A 431 -2.02 -10.41 29.04
N THR A 432 -1.68 -9.36 29.81
CA THR A 432 -2.32 -9.07 31.10
C THR A 432 -3.82 -8.89 30.92
N ARG A 433 -4.25 -8.06 29.95
CA ARG A 433 -5.66 -7.83 29.65
C ARG A 433 -6.40 -9.10 29.23
N TYR A 434 -5.73 -9.98 28.48
CA TYR A 434 -6.27 -11.30 28.13
C TYR A 434 -6.46 -12.18 29.37
N LEU A 435 -5.45 -12.29 30.25
CA LEU A 435 -5.53 -13.11 31.46
C LEU A 435 -6.58 -12.58 32.45
N GLU A 436 -6.71 -11.26 32.58
CA GLU A 436 -7.78 -10.61 33.36
C GLU A 436 -9.16 -11.00 32.81
N TYR A 437 -9.32 -10.96 31.49
CA TYR A 437 -10.58 -11.30 30.85
C TYR A 437 -10.96 -12.78 31.04
N LEU A 438 -9.98 -13.69 31.00
CA LEU A 438 -10.21 -15.12 31.23
C LEU A 438 -10.87 -15.43 32.57
N SER A 439 -10.65 -14.60 33.59
CA SER A 439 -11.16 -14.83 34.95
C SER A 439 -10.81 -16.25 35.42
N LEU A 440 -9.52 -16.57 35.40
CA LEU A 440 -8.98 -17.85 35.87
C LEU A 440 -9.06 -17.95 37.41
N PRO A 441 -8.93 -19.16 37.99
CA PRO A 441 -8.88 -19.36 39.44
C PRO A 441 -7.84 -18.47 40.14
N SER A 442 -8.09 -18.13 41.42
CA SER A 442 -7.28 -17.17 42.18
C SER A 442 -5.81 -17.58 42.35
N CYS A 443 -5.50 -18.88 42.26
CA CYS A 443 -4.12 -19.37 42.25
C CYS A 443 -3.28 -18.83 41.07
N TYR A 444 -3.92 -18.31 40.01
CA TYR A 444 -3.22 -17.71 38.88
C TYR A 444 -3.04 -16.18 38.97
N ALA A 445 -3.56 -15.53 40.03
CA ALA A 445 -3.60 -14.07 40.14
C ALA A 445 -2.21 -13.41 40.07
N GLU A 446 -1.18 -14.07 40.61
CA GLU A 446 0.20 -13.55 40.58
C GLU A 446 0.80 -13.48 39.16
N TYR A 447 0.36 -14.36 38.24
CA TYR A 447 0.89 -14.41 36.87
C TYR A 447 0.25 -13.37 35.95
N ILE A 448 -0.86 -12.74 36.34
CA ILE A 448 -1.55 -11.72 35.54
C ILE A 448 -0.64 -10.51 35.28
N GLN A 449 0.10 -10.09 36.31
CA GLN A 449 1.02 -8.94 36.25
C GLN A 449 2.37 -9.30 35.60
N GLN A 450 2.70 -10.59 35.51
CA GLN A 450 3.89 -11.10 34.84
C GLN A 450 3.54 -12.27 33.89
N PRO A 451 2.84 -12.03 32.77
CA PRO A 451 2.30 -13.10 31.93
C PRO A 451 3.34 -14.13 31.45
N ALA A 452 4.60 -13.71 31.26
CA ALA A 452 5.68 -14.60 30.83
C ALA A 452 6.04 -15.69 31.88
N THR A 453 5.67 -15.52 33.15
CA THR A 453 5.91 -16.50 34.22
C THR A 453 4.76 -17.48 34.41
N PHE A 454 3.67 -17.37 33.62
CA PHE A 454 2.51 -18.27 33.70
C PHE A 454 2.93 -19.76 33.71
N PRO A 455 2.40 -20.63 34.59
CA PRO A 455 2.93 -21.98 34.77
C PRO A 455 2.84 -22.83 33.50
N LYS A 456 3.95 -23.47 33.10
CA LYS A 456 4.02 -24.40 31.95
C LYS A 456 3.76 -25.84 32.41
N ARG A 457 2.63 -26.04 33.10
CA ARG A 457 2.16 -27.33 33.61
C ARG A 457 0.85 -27.69 32.93
N GLU A 458 0.48 -28.96 32.97
CA GLU A 458 -0.69 -29.49 32.25
C GLU A 458 -2.02 -28.98 32.80
N ASP A 459 -2.15 -28.89 34.12
CA ASP A 459 -3.30 -28.28 34.80
C ASP A 459 -3.48 -26.82 34.38
N ALA A 460 -2.40 -26.04 34.36
CA ALA A 460 -2.42 -24.66 33.93
C ALA A 460 -2.76 -24.49 32.43
N LEU A 461 -2.25 -25.37 31.56
CA LEU A 461 -2.62 -25.38 30.14
C LEU A 461 -4.11 -25.72 29.95
N ASN A 462 -4.63 -26.66 30.75
CA ASN A 462 -6.03 -27.07 30.71
C ASN A 462 -6.97 -25.93 31.15
N ASP A 463 -6.67 -25.27 32.27
CA ASP A 463 -7.44 -24.13 32.77
C ASP A 463 -7.42 -22.94 31.79
N LEU A 464 -6.23 -22.62 31.24
CA LEU A 464 -6.07 -21.58 30.23
C LEU A 464 -6.91 -21.88 28.97
N PHE A 465 -6.84 -23.12 28.48
CA PHE A 465 -7.58 -23.55 27.30
C PHE A 465 -9.09 -23.51 27.53
N ARG A 466 -9.57 -24.03 28.67
CA ARG A 466 -10.99 -24.01 29.03
C ARG A 466 -11.52 -22.60 29.24
N GLY A 467 -10.73 -21.73 29.86
CA GLY A 467 -11.04 -20.30 29.96
C GLY A 467 -11.18 -19.66 28.57
N HIS A 468 -10.29 -20.01 27.64
CA HIS A 468 -10.32 -19.49 26.27
C HIS A 468 -11.58 -19.92 25.51
N ILE A 469 -11.84 -21.22 25.38
CA ILE A 469 -12.95 -21.74 24.54
C ILE A 469 -14.35 -21.37 25.08
N THR A 470 -14.43 -20.93 26.33
CA THR A 470 -15.69 -20.49 26.97
C THR A 470 -15.95 -18.99 26.79
N LEU A 471 -14.93 -18.20 26.44
CA LEU A 471 -15.07 -16.76 26.21
C LEU A 471 -14.95 -16.37 24.73
N PHE A 472 -14.18 -17.11 23.94
CA PHE A 472 -13.97 -16.84 22.51
C PHE A 472 -14.70 -17.90 21.68
N PRO A 473 -15.94 -17.64 21.23
CA PRO A 473 -16.72 -18.62 20.49
C PRO A 473 -16.15 -18.85 19.08
N TYR A 474 -16.27 -20.07 18.57
CA TYR A 474 -16.13 -20.28 17.13
C TYR A 474 -17.32 -19.61 16.43
N GLU A 475 -17.06 -18.75 15.45
CA GLU A 475 -18.11 -18.07 14.69
C GLU A 475 -17.66 -17.71 13.28
N ASN A 476 -18.53 -17.85 12.27
CA ASN A 476 -18.22 -17.48 10.89
C ASN A 476 -18.93 -16.20 10.43
N LEU A 477 -19.32 -15.32 11.36
CA LEU A 477 -20.12 -14.13 11.11
C LEU A 477 -19.36 -13.11 10.24
N THR A 478 -18.04 -12.99 10.41
CA THR A 478 -17.23 -12.15 9.51
C THR A 478 -17.30 -12.65 8.07
N LEU A 479 -17.26 -13.97 7.85
CA LEU A 479 -17.41 -14.56 6.51
C LEU A 479 -18.83 -14.36 5.95
N TYR A 480 -19.85 -14.49 6.82
CA TYR A 480 -21.24 -14.48 6.39
C TYR A 480 -21.79 -13.06 6.14
N TYR A 481 -21.48 -12.10 7.01
CA TYR A 481 -22.04 -10.73 6.95
C TYR A 481 -21.13 -9.72 6.26
N SER A 482 -19.86 -10.05 6.00
CA SER A 482 -19.00 -9.19 5.21
C SER A 482 -19.23 -9.47 3.73
N SER A 483 -19.77 -8.48 3.01
CA SER A 483 -20.09 -8.61 1.59
C SER A 483 -18.88 -8.49 0.66
N THR A 484 -17.69 -8.11 1.15
CA THR A 484 -16.59 -7.64 0.27
C THR A 484 -15.15 -8.00 0.66
N ASN A 485 -14.87 -8.77 1.72
CA ASN A 485 -13.46 -9.07 2.10
C ASN A 485 -13.20 -10.52 2.56
N PRO A 486 -12.04 -11.12 2.18
CA PRO A 486 -11.55 -12.34 2.84
C PRO A 486 -11.20 -12.03 4.30
N VAL A 487 -11.34 -13.02 5.19
CA VAL A 487 -11.00 -12.79 6.61
C VAL A 487 -9.51 -12.54 6.76
N ILE A 488 -9.15 -11.48 7.48
CA ILE A 488 -7.77 -11.10 7.75
C ILE A 488 -7.31 -11.82 9.03
N ILE A 489 -6.30 -12.66 8.91
CA ILE A 489 -5.80 -13.51 10.01
C ILE A 489 -4.55 -12.95 10.69
N ARG A 490 -4.18 -11.69 10.41
CA ARG A 490 -3.00 -11.03 10.97
C ARG A 490 -3.16 -10.87 12.49
N PRO A 491 -2.16 -11.18 13.33
CA PRO A 491 -2.39 -11.32 14.78
C PRO A 491 -2.88 -10.06 15.49
N ASP A 492 -2.48 -8.86 15.05
CA ASP A 492 -2.95 -7.57 15.57
C ASP A 492 -4.43 -7.32 15.24
N VAL A 493 -4.86 -7.67 14.02
CA VAL A 493 -6.26 -7.54 13.57
C VAL A 493 -7.14 -8.49 14.37
N VAL A 494 -6.69 -9.74 14.52
CA VAL A 494 -7.37 -10.77 15.30
C VAL A 494 -7.45 -10.37 16.78
N TYR A 495 -6.38 -9.84 17.35
CA TYR A 495 -6.39 -9.34 18.73
C TYR A 495 -7.41 -8.22 18.91
N ASN A 496 -7.40 -7.21 18.04
CA ASN A 496 -8.35 -6.10 18.09
C ASN A 496 -9.79 -6.57 17.87
N LYS A 497 -10.02 -7.60 17.05
CA LYS A 497 -11.35 -8.19 16.87
C LYS A 497 -11.88 -8.77 18.18
N MET A 498 -11.07 -9.54 18.91
CA MET A 498 -11.51 -10.28 20.10
C MET A 498 -11.45 -9.45 21.39
N MET A 499 -10.37 -8.70 21.55
CA MET A 499 -10.12 -7.90 22.75
C MET A 499 -10.54 -6.44 22.57
N GLY A 500 -10.70 -5.91 21.36
CA GLY A 500 -10.98 -4.49 21.14
C GLY A 500 -9.74 -3.60 21.35
N PRO A 501 -9.82 -2.30 20.98
CA PRO A 501 -8.69 -1.37 21.13
C PRO A 501 -8.32 -1.17 22.61
N ASP A 502 -7.11 -0.66 22.86
CA ASP A 502 -6.64 -0.43 24.22
C ASP A 502 -7.58 0.49 24.99
N GLY A 503 -7.91 0.09 26.23
CA GLY A 503 -8.88 0.78 27.09
C GLY A 503 -10.35 0.44 26.84
N ALA A 504 -10.70 -0.30 25.78
CA ALA A 504 -12.07 -0.77 25.58
C ALA A 504 -12.36 -2.04 26.42
N SER A 505 -13.64 -2.42 26.53
CA SER A 505 -13.98 -3.78 26.99
C SER A 505 -13.78 -4.80 25.86
N PRO A 506 -13.39 -6.05 26.16
CA PRO A 506 -13.36 -7.13 25.18
C PRO A 506 -14.69 -7.26 24.44
N THR A 507 -14.62 -7.49 23.12
CA THR A 507 -15.78 -7.42 22.22
C THR A 507 -16.71 -8.62 22.33
N ARG A 508 -16.26 -9.68 23.03
CA ARG A 508 -16.92 -11.01 23.10
C ARG A 508 -17.05 -11.71 21.75
N ARG A 509 -16.40 -11.18 20.71
CA ARG A 509 -16.25 -11.84 19.42
C ARG A 509 -15.21 -12.94 19.53
N GLY A 510 -15.41 -14.02 18.79
CA GLY A 510 -14.34 -14.96 18.47
C GLY A 510 -14.03 -14.90 16.98
N GLY A 511 -14.09 -16.04 16.30
CA GLY A 511 -13.87 -16.11 14.86
C GLY A 511 -13.93 -17.54 14.33
N TYR A 512 -13.73 -17.72 13.03
CA TYR A 512 -13.61 -19.07 12.47
C TYR A 512 -12.20 -19.60 12.75
N CYS A 513 -11.94 -20.83 12.35
CA CYS A 513 -10.82 -21.61 12.85
C CYS A 513 -9.46 -20.91 12.87
N PHE A 514 -9.08 -20.20 11.80
CA PHE A 514 -7.77 -19.55 11.73
C PHE A 514 -7.68 -18.36 12.67
N GLU A 515 -8.72 -17.53 12.80
CA GLU A 515 -8.69 -16.39 13.73
C GLU A 515 -8.46 -16.86 15.17
N VAL A 516 -9.26 -17.82 15.64
CA VAL A 516 -9.22 -18.26 17.04
C VAL A 516 -7.94 -19.06 17.34
N ASN A 517 -7.54 -19.99 16.47
CA ASN A 517 -6.32 -20.77 16.72
C ASN A 517 -5.04 -19.93 16.57
N ILE A 518 -4.99 -18.93 15.67
CA ILE A 518 -3.85 -17.99 15.56
C ILE A 518 -3.83 -17.05 16.76
N PHE A 519 -4.99 -16.55 17.21
CA PHE A 519 -5.06 -15.76 18.44
C PHE A 519 -4.47 -16.52 19.63
N LEU A 520 -4.95 -17.75 19.85
CA LEU A 520 -4.44 -18.60 20.93
C LEU A 520 -2.95 -18.92 20.76
N HIS A 521 -2.48 -19.14 19.53
CA HIS A 521 -1.06 -19.38 19.25
C HIS A 521 -0.17 -18.25 19.78
N HIS A 522 -0.51 -17.01 19.44
CA HIS A 522 0.27 -15.84 19.84
C HIS A 522 0.14 -15.54 21.35
N ILE A 523 -1.00 -15.86 21.96
CA ILE A 523 -1.15 -15.85 23.42
C ILE A 523 -0.20 -16.87 24.07
N LEU A 524 -0.22 -18.13 23.63
CA LEU A 524 0.63 -19.19 24.19
C LEU A 524 2.12 -18.87 24.04
N LYS A 525 2.56 -18.39 22.87
CA LYS A 525 3.92 -17.87 22.67
C LYS A 525 4.24 -16.73 23.63
N GLY A 526 3.32 -15.77 23.80
CA GLY A 526 3.45 -14.63 24.71
C GLY A 526 3.60 -15.01 26.18
N LEU A 527 2.86 -16.03 26.61
CA LEU A 527 2.95 -16.61 27.95
C LEU A 527 4.21 -17.48 28.15
N GLY A 528 4.99 -17.71 27.09
CA GLY A 528 6.24 -18.47 27.12
C GLY A 528 6.09 -19.98 26.96
N PHE A 529 4.98 -20.48 26.40
CA PHE A 529 4.86 -21.89 26.03
C PHE A 529 5.70 -22.19 24.76
N SER A 530 6.28 -23.39 24.71
CA SER A 530 6.79 -23.95 23.45
C SER A 530 5.60 -24.42 22.62
N VAL A 531 5.35 -23.75 21.51
CA VAL A 531 4.17 -24.03 20.66
C VAL A 531 4.50 -23.76 19.20
N TYR A 532 3.95 -24.59 18.31
CA TYR A 532 3.91 -24.35 16.86
C TYR A 532 2.51 -24.66 16.32
N MET A 533 2.20 -24.20 15.11
CA MET A 533 0.94 -24.55 14.44
C MET A 533 1.17 -25.50 13.27
N THR A 534 0.15 -26.30 12.95
CA THR A 534 0.16 -27.17 11.77
C THR A 534 -1.19 -27.18 11.07
N GLY A 535 -1.17 -27.42 9.76
CA GLY A 535 -2.36 -27.51 8.92
C GLY A 535 -3.11 -28.84 9.07
N VAL A 536 -4.43 -28.77 9.03
CA VAL A 536 -5.33 -29.88 9.33
C VAL A 536 -6.25 -30.19 8.15
N ARG A 537 -6.43 -31.49 7.88
CA ARG A 537 -7.38 -32.01 6.90
C ARG A 537 -8.64 -32.48 7.60
N ASN A 538 -9.77 -31.89 7.26
CA ASN A 538 -11.07 -32.27 7.81
C ASN A 538 -11.74 -33.38 6.99
N ARG A 539 -12.75 -34.04 7.56
CA ARG A 539 -13.72 -34.82 6.79
C ARG A 539 -14.99 -34.01 6.58
N LYS A 540 -15.66 -34.24 5.45
CA LYS A 540 -16.99 -33.66 5.21
C LYS A 540 -17.96 -34.16 6.27
N ARG A 541 -19.00 -33.38 6.55
CA ARG A 541 -20.05 -33.76 7.51
C ARG A 541 -21.40 -33.79 6.81
N VAL A 542 -22.19 -34.80 7.12
CA VAL A 542 -23.62 -34.91 6.75
C VAL A 542 -24.38 -35.05 8.06
N ASP A 543 -25.34 -34.15 8.30
CA ASP A 543 -26.10 -34.06 9.57
C ASP A 543 -25.21 -34.02 10.83
N GLY A 544 -24.03 -33.39 10.71
CA GLY A 544 -23.06 -33.28 11.79
C GLY A 544 -22.14 -34.48 11.96
N VAL A 545 -22.34 -35.59 11.24
CA VAL A 545 -21.49 -36.79 11.33
C VAL A 545 -20.40 -36.77 10.25
N PRO A 546 -19.12 -37.02 10.59
CA PRO A 546 -18.03 -37.10 9.61
C PRO A 546 -18.18 -38.28 8.62
N VAL A 547 -18.12 -38.00 7.32
CA VAL A 547 -18.27 -38.97 6.23
C VAL A 547 -17.22 -38.78 5.14
N GLY A 548 -17.01 -39.83 4.32
CA GLY A 548 -16.07 -39.80 3.19
C GLY A 548 -14.59 -39.77 3.60
N ASP A 549 -13.72 -39.41 2.66
CA ASP A 549 -12.28 -39.27 2.88
C ASP A 549 -11.89 -37.92 3.51
N PHE A 550 -10.66 -37.84 4.01
CA PHE A 550 -10.03 -36.58 4.44
C PHE A 550 -9.80 -35.65 3.23
N MET A 551 -10.17 -34.38 3.37
CA MET A 551 -10.08 -33.37 2.31
C MET A 551 -8.72 -32.66 2.27
N GLY A 552 -8.65 -31.54 1.54
CA GLY A 552 -7.51 -30.61 1.59
C GLY A 552 -7.29 -29.99 2.98
N TRP A 553 -6.23 -29.19 3.11
CA TRP A 553 -6.00 -28.42 4.33
C TRP A 553 -6.99 -27.28 4.43
N VAL A 554 -7.81 -27.30 5.47
CA VAL A 554 -8.89 -26.32 5.67
C VAL A 554 -9.05 -25.88 7.12
N HIS A 555 -8.23 -26.41 8.02
CA HIS A 555 -8.21 -26.09 9.45
C HIS A 555 -6.77 -25.99 9.93
N GLY A 556 -6.56 -25.50 11.16
CA GLY A 556 -5.24 -25.38 11.76
C GLY A 556 -5.32 -25.63 13.26
N VAL A 557 -4.29 -26.23 13.84
CA VAL A 557 -4.22 -26.56 15.27
C VAL A 557 -2.88 -26.14 15.86
N ASN A 558 -2.85 -25.97 17.19
CA ASN A 558 -1.62 -25.71 17.94
C ASN A 558 -1.09 -27.02 18.53
N ILE A 559 0.23 -27.20 18.50
CA ILE A 559 0.94 -28.27 19.18
C ILE A 559 1.80 -27.62 20.27
N VAL A 560 1.51 -27.93 21.53
CA VAL A 560 2.19 -27.38 22.70
C VAL A 560 3.08 -28.44 23.33
N GLU A 561 4.35 -28.11 23.53
CA GLU A 561 5.31 -28.94 24.26
C GLU A 561 5.55 -28.33 25.65
N LEU A 562 5.34 -29.13 26.69
CA LEU A 562 5.61 -28.72 28.06
C LEU A 562 7.05 -29.08 28.45
N PRO A 563 7.66 -28.36 29.42
CA PRO A 563 8.99 -28.69 29.95
C PRO A 563 9.14 -30.12 30.50
N SER A 564 8.02 -30.80 30.80
CA SER A 564 8.00 -32.22 31.16
C SER A 564 8.30 -33.18 29.99
N GLY A 565 8.43 -32.68 28.76
CA GLY A 565 8.56 -33.46 27.54
C GLY A 565 7.23 -33.98 26.97
N SER A 566 6.09 -33.64 27.60
CA SER A 566 4.77 -34.01 27.11
C SER A 566 4.28 -33.03 26.03
N SER A 567 3.81 -33.56 24.91
CA SER A 567 3.21 -32.78 23.81
C SER A 567 1.69 -32.92 23.78
N PHE A 568 1.00 -31.82 23.48
CA PHE A 568 -0.45 -31.71 23.48
C PHE A 568 -0.96 -31.08 22.18
N LEU A 569 -2.04 -31.65 21.65
CA LEU A 569 -2.91 -31.01 20.69
C LEU A 569 -3.79 -29.99 21.40
N VAL A 570 -3.78 -28.76 20.90
CA VAL A 570 -4.59 -27.64 21.37
C VAL A 570 -5.37 -27.07 20.20
N ASP A 571 -6.68 -27.32 20.18
CA ASP A 571 -7.59 -26.88 19.11
C ASP A 571 -8.79 -26.16 19.69
N ALA A 572 -8.76 -24.83 19.64
CA ALA A 572 -9.78 -23.98 20.26
C ALA A 572 -11.01 -23.75 19.37
N ALA A 573 -10.97 -24.20 18.11
CA ALA A 573 -11.87 -23.66 17.08
C ALA A 573 -12.31 -24.69 16.02
N PHE A 574 -12.43 -25.96 16.38
CA PHE A 574 -13.02 -26.98 15.51
C PHE A 574 -14.55 -26.93 15.44
N GLY A 575 -15.19 -26.24 16.39
CA GLY A 575 -16.64 -26.14 16.52
C GLY A 575 -17.22 -27.11 17.55
N GLY A 576 -18.48 -27.51 17.35
CA GLY A 576 -19.28 -28.20 18.38
C GLY A 576 -18.71 -29.52 18.88
N ASP A 577 -17.99 -30.27 18.04
CA ASP A 577 -17.36 -31.54 18.41
C ASP A 577 -15.84 -31.39 18.60
N GLY A 578 -15.38 -30.18 18.91
CA GLY A 578 -13.99 -29.95 19.31
C GLY A 578 -13.67 -30.52 20.69
N PRO A 579 -12.38 -30.70 21.00
CA PRO A 579 -11.95 -31.09 22.33
C PRO A 579 -12.22 -29.97 23.37
N THR A 580 -12.64 -30.34 24.57
CA THR A 580 -12.88 -29.45 25.72
C THR A 580 -11.66 -29.34 26.64
N ALA A 581 -10.59 -30.06 26.34
CA ALA A 581 -9.30 -30.02 27.02
C ALA A 581 -8.16 -30.31 26.03
N PRO A 582 -6.93 -29.82 26.27
CA PRO A 582 -5.74 -30.23 25.54
C PRO A 582 -5.58 -31.76 25.53
N LEU A 583 -5.31 -32.35 24.36
CA LEU A 583 -5.16 -33.81 24.24
C LEU A 583 -3.69 -34.19 24.11
N ARG A 584 -3.20 -35.04 25.01
CA ARG A 584 -1.85 -35.60 24.91
C ARG A 584 -1.66 -36.31 23.57
N LEU A 585 -0.51 -36.11 22.92
CA LEU A 585 -0.10 -36.84 21.71
C LEU A 585 0.32 -38.28 22.04
N ILE A 586 -0.61 -39.05 22.62
CA ILE A 586 -0.45 -40.47 22.95
C ILE A 586 -1.53 -41.23 22.20
N SER A 587 -1.11 -42.07 21.25
CA SER A 587 -2.03 -42.83 20.39
C SER A 587 -2.92 -43.75 21.21
N GLY A 588 -4.24 -43.68 20.98
CA GLY A 588 -5.25 -44.51 21.62
C GLY A 588 -5.70 -44.03 23.00
N SER A 589 -5.08 -42.99 23.59
CA SER A 589 -5.48 -42.46 24.90
C SER A 589 -6.87 -41.82 24.83
N ILE A 590 -7.77 -42.28 25.70
CA ILE A 590 -9.17 -41.82 25.75
C ILE A 590 -9.30 -40.73 26.80
N SER A 591 -9.98 -39.64 26.45
CA SER A 591 -10.35 -38.56 27.37
C SER A 591 -11.85 -38.29 27.28
N THR A 592 -12.49 -38.08 28.43
CA THR A 592 -13.89 -37.66 28.48
C THR A 592 -14.01 -36.20 28.08
N ASN A 593 -14.88 -35.91 27.11
CA ASN A 593 -15.03 -34.58 26.52
C ASN A 593 -16.16 -33.77 27.18
N LEU A 594 -17.40 -34.01 26.78
CA LEU A 594 -18.59 -33.37 27.34
C LEU A 594 -19.66 -34.44 27.59
N GLY A 595 -19.94 -34.68 28.87
CA GLY A 595 -20.85 -35.72 29.33
C GLY A 595 -20.46 -37.11 28.84
N SER A 596 -21.34 -37.80 28.09
CA SER A 596 -21.05 -39.16 27.59
C SER A 596 -20.11 -39.23 26.38
N GLN A 597 -19.66 -38.10 25.85
CA GLN A 597 -18.77 -38.07 24.69
C GLN A 597 -17.32 -38.33 25.11
N ASP A 598 -16.69 -39.30 24.48
CA ASP A 598 -15.25 -39.57 24.59
C ASP A 598 -14.53 -39.10 23.33
N VAL A 599 -13.28 -38.66 23.50
CA VAL A 599 -12.38 -38.27 22.41
C VAL A 599 -11.02 -38.95 22.55
N ARG A 600 -10.32 -39.14 21.43
CA ARG A 600 -8.95 -39.67 21.41
C ARG A 600 -8.17 -39.21 20.19
N LEU A 601 -6.85 -39.37 20.26
CA LEU A 601 -5.96 -39.27 19.11
C LEU A 601 -5.42 -40.65 18.74
N VAL A 602 -5.41 -40.97 17.45
CA VAL A 602 -4.83 -42.22 16.92
C VAL A 602 -3.79 -41.87 15.88
N LYS A 603 -2.58 -42.40 16.02
CA LYS A 603 -1.53 -42.30 15.00
C LYS A 603 -1.70 -43.44 14.00
N SER A 604 -1.97 -43.11 12.74
CA SER A 604 -2.21 -44.11 11.69
C SER A 604 -2.05 -43.53 10.27
N ASN A 605 -2.06 -44.39 9.26
CA ASN A 605 -2.08 -44.00 7.85
C ASN A 605 -3.47 -43.58 7.39
N LEU A 606 -3.52 -42.67 6.42
CA LEU A 606 -4.79 -42.28 5.79
C LEU A 606 -5.18 -43.31 4.72
N PRO A 607 -6.49 -43.55 4.48
CA PRO A 607 -6.94 -44.57 3.51
C PRO A 607 -6.38 -44.42 2.09
N ARG A 608 -6.18 -43.17 1.63
CA ARG A 608 -5.65 -42.85 0.28
C ARG A 608 -4.12 -42.76 0.22
N GLN A 609 -3.43 -43.00 1.32
CA GLN A 609 -1.99 -42.79 1.43
C GLN A 609 -1.22 -43.92 0.73
N THR A 610 -0.39 -43.59 -0.27
CA THR A 610 0.42 -44.60 -0.98
C THR A 610 1.67 -45.00 -0.19
N ARG A 611 2.34 -44.05 0.47
CA ARG A 611 3.52 -44.31 1.31
C ARG A 611 3.10 -44.59 2.75
N ARG A 612 3.76 -45.50 3.46
CA ARG A 612 3.46 -45.75 4.89
C ARG A 612 3.94 -44.64 5.83
N GLU A 613 4.80 -43.74 5.37
CA GLU A 613 5.30 -42.61 6.15
C GLU A 613 5.10 -41.28 5.40
N PRO A 614 4.81 -40.18 6.13
CA PRO A 614 4.61 -40.13 7.58
C PRO A 614 3.23 -40.68 8.01
N GLU A 615 3.10 -41.14 9.25
CA GLU A 615 1.78 -41.37 9.85
C GLU A 615 1.13 -40.05 10.25
N TYR A 616 -0.20 -40.04 10.33
CA TYR A 616 -0.98 -38.87 10.72
C TYR A 616 -1.64 -39.11 12.08
N TRP A 617 -1.74 -38.04 12.88
CA TRP A 617 -2.61 -38.02 14.05
C TRP A 617 -4.05 -37.80 13.59
N ILE A 618 -4.96 -38.66 14.04
CA ILE A 618 -6.39 -38.65 13.71
C ILE A 618 -7.18 -38.38 14.97
N TYR A 619 -7.90 -37.26 15.00
CA TYR A 619 -8.84 -36.93 16.07
C TYR A 619 -10.15 -37.68 15.87
N GLN A 620 -10.56 -38.44 16.89
CA GLN A 620 -11.77 -39.25 16.89
C GLN A 620 -12.65 -38.94 18.09
N TYR A 621 -13.97 -39.06 17.90
CA TYR A 621 -14.95 -38.99 18.99
C TYR A 621 -15.93 -40.17 18.94
N ARG A 622 -16.54 -40.49 20.08
CA ARG A 622 -17.72 -41.37 20.16
C ARG A 622 -18.69 -40.84 21.21
N ASN A 623 -19.99 -41.00 20.98
CA ASN A 623 -21.05 -40.54 21.89
C ASN A 623 -21.52 -41.68 22.81
N GLY A 624 -20.59 -42.19 23.62
CA GLY A 624 -20.81 -43.30 24.56
C GLY A 624 -19.88 -44.49 24.30
N PRO A 625 -19.54 -45.29 25.32
CA PRO A 625 -18.56 -46.39 25.22
C PRO A 625 -18.89 -47.44 24.16
N GLU A 626 -20.18 -47.74 23.99
CA GLU A 626 -20.70 -48.75 23.04
C GLU A 626 -20.83 -48.23 21.60
N ARG A 627 -20.54 -46.95 21.34
CA ARG A 627 -20.64 -46.35 20.00
C ARG A 627 -19.31 -46.43 19.26
N GLU A 628 -19.41 -46.52 17.94
CA GLU A 628 -18.24 -46.50 17.07
C GLU A 628 -17.50 -45.16 17.11
N TRP A 629 -16.18 -45.23 16.94
CA TRP A 629 -15.31 -44.08 16.81
C TRP A 629 -15.47 -43.42 15.44
N ASN A 630 -15.79 -42.12 15.45
CA ASN A 630 -15.90 -41.31 14.26
C ASN A 630 -14.65 -40.45 14.09
N SER A 631 -13.97 -40.58 12.95
CA SER A 631 -12.80 -39.74 12.63
C SER A 631 -13.24 -38.38 12.11
N CYS A 632 -12.76 -37.30 12.73
CA CYS A 632 -13.12 -35.92 12.41
C CYS A 632 -12.12 -35.25 11.48
N TYR A 633 -10.85 -35.24 11.89
CA TYR A 633 -9.77 -34.59 11.16
C TYR A 633 -8.43 -35.28 11.41
N CYS A 634 -7.44 -34.98 10.57
CA CYS A 634 -6.08 -35.45 10.75
C CYS A 634 -5.03 -34.36 10.49
N PHE A 635 -3.85 -34.50 11.11
CA PHE A 635 -2.72 -33.60 10.95
C PHE A 635 -1.38 -34.36 11.01
N ALA A 636 -0.33 -33.72 10.50
CA ALA A 636 1.05 -34.18 10.61
C ALA A 636 1.84 -33.23 11.50
N GLU A 637 2.97 -33.67 12.04
CA GLU A 637 3.83 -32.87 12.92
C GLU A 637 4.79 -32.00 12.09
N ILE A 638 4.24 -31.19 11.18
CA ILE A 638 4.99 -30.25 10.33
C ILE A 638 4.64 -28.84 10.77
N GLU A 639 5.63 -28.06 11.18
CA GLU A 639 5.44 -26.65 11.52
C GLU A 639 5.06 -25.84 10.28
N TRP A 640 4.00 -25.05 10.41
CA TRP A 640 3.49 -24.14 9.41
C TRP A 640 3.76 -22.71 9.85
N PHE A 641 4.13 -21.86 8.90
CA PHE A 641 4.33 -20.44 9.10
C PHE A 641 3.05 -19.67 8.78
N HIS A 642 3.02 -18.38 9.15
CA HIS A 642 1.86 -17.51 8.91
C HIS A 642 1.43 -17.51 7.43
N GLN A 643 2.40 -17.52 6.50
CA GLN A 643 2.16 -17.53 5.06
C GLN A 643 1.42 -18.80 4.59
N ASP A 644 1.69 -19.95 5.20
CA ASP A 644 0.96 -21.19 4.89
C ASP A 644 -0.52 -21.04 5.24
N PHE A 645 -0.81 -20.41 6.37
CA PHE A 645 -2.18 -20.06 6.78
C PHE A 645 -2.81 -19.01 5.87
N GLU A 646 -2.08 -18.00 5.41
CA GLU A 646 -2.61 -17.01 4.46
C GLU A 646 -3.06 -17.65 3.13
N VAL A 647 -2.33 -18.66 2.66
CA VAL A 647 -2.69 -19.42 1.44
C VAL A 647 -3.97 -20.21 1.67
N ILE A 648 -4.01 -21.05 2.70
CA ILE A 648 -5.19 -21.92 2.92
C ILE A 648 -6.42 -21.13 3.38
N ASN A 649 -6.21 -20.00 4.06
CA ASN A 649 -7.28 -19.10 4.47
C ASN A 649 -8.11 -18.62 3.28
N ARG A 650 -7.46 -18.25 2.16
CA ARG A 650 -8.18 -17.81 0.95
C ARG A 650 -9.13 -18.90 0.45
N PHE A 651 -8.66 -20.15 0.41
CA PHE A 651 -9.47 -21.28 -0.01
C PHE A 651 -10.61 -21.60 0.98
N THR A 652 -10.30 -21.72 2.28
CA THR A 652 -11.31 -22.03 3.30
C THR A 652 -12.37 -20.94 3.43
N SER A 653 -11.97 -19.67 3.33
CA SER A 653 -12.90 -18.53 3.36
C SER A 653 -13.90 -18.61 2.21
N TRP A 654 -13.41 -18.90 1.00
CA TRP A 654 -14.25 -19.09 -0.18
C TRP A 654 -15.21 -20.28 -0.02
N GLU A 655 -14.71 -21.45 0.41
CA GLU A 655 -15.56 -22.64 0.62
C GLU A 655 -16.65 -22.39 1.69
N MET A 656 -16.33 -21.65 2.75
CA MET A 656 -17.29 -21.30 3.80
C MET A 656 -18.34 -20.28 3.33
N LEU A 657 -17.94 -19.33 2.49
CA LEU A 657 -18.86 -18.37 1.88
C LEU A 657 -19.87 -19.08 0.97
N GLU A 658 -19.41 -20.01 0.13
CA GLU A 658 -20.28 -20.81 -0.76
C GLU A 658 -21.32 -21.63 0.01
N ARG A 659 -21.00 -22.07 1.23
CA ARG A 659 -21.94 -22.84 2.07
C ARG A 659 -23.13 -22.00 2.55
N GLY A 660 -23.00 -20.67 2.63
CA GLY A 660 -24.10 -19.77 2.95
C GLY A 660 -24.82 -20.09 4.27
N GLN A 661 -24.11 -20.58 5.29
CA GLN A 661 -24.68 -20.93 6.60
C GLN A 661 -24.04 -20.14 7.73
N VAL A 662 -24.86 -19.61 8.65
CA VAL A 662 -24.37 -19.01 9.91
C VAL A 662 -24.07 -20.11 10.92
N LEU A 663 -22.87 -20.09 11.50
CA LEU A 663 -22.47 -21.01 12.55
C LEU A 663 -21.80 -20.25 13.69
N ALA A 664 -22.31 -20.40 14.91
CA ALA A 664 -21.65 -19.95 16.12
C ALA A 664 -21.69 -21.06 17.18
N VAL A 665 -20.57 -21.33 17.83
CA VAL A 665 -20.41 -22.35 18.87
C VAL A 665 -19.68 -21.75 20.05
N LYS A 666 -20.28 -21.89 21.24
CA LYS A 666 -19.70 -21.42 22.49
C LYS A 666 -19.75 -22.53 23.53
N PHE A 667 -18.63 -22.85 24.16
CA PHE A 667 -18.62 -23.72 25.32
C PHE A 667 -19.05 -22.94 26.57
N ILE A 668 -19.76 -23.61 27.47
CA ILE A 668 -20.36 -23.02 28.66
C ILE A 668 -19.52 -23.45 29.85
N ARG A 669 -19.05 -22.47 30.64
CA ARG A 669 -18.28 -22.74 31.86
C ARG A 669 -19.18 -22.84 33.09
N ASP A 670 -18.73 -23.59 34.09
CA ASP A 670 -19.41 -23.61 35.39
C ASP A 670 -19.46 -22.19 36.00
N GLY A 671 -20.58 -21.84 36.62
CA GLY A 671 -20.84 -20.50 37.16
C GLY A 671 -21.15 -19.40 36.12
N GLU A 672 -21.37 -19.74 34.85
CA GLU A 672 -21.72 -18.76 33.81
C GLU A 672 -23.06 -18.05 34.11
N LYS A 673 -23.06 -16.72 34.01
CA LYS A 673 -24.23 -15.86 34.28
C LYS A 673 -25.05 -15.62 33.01
N GLY A 674 -26.30 -15.21 33.18
CA GLY A 674 -27.22 -14.89 32.08
C GLY A 674 -28.26 -15.98 31.86
N GLU A 675 -28.95 -15.93 30.72
CA GLU A 675 -30.09 -16.82 30.48
C GLU A 675 -29.73 -18.30 30.35
N VAL A 676 -28.49 -18.62 29.95
CA VAL A 676 -28.02 -20.01 29.89
C VAL A 676 -28.01 -20.67 31.27
N ALA A 677 -27.84 -19.89 32.35
CA ALA A 677 -27.76 -20.40 33.72
C ALA A 677 -29.01 -21.19 34.13
N GLN A 678 -30.19 -20.82 33.62
CA GLN A 678 -31.46 -21.50 33.92
C GLN A 678 -31.49 -22.95 33.43
N TYR A 679 -30.63 -23.31 32.47
CA TYR A 679 -30.55 -24.67 31.94
C TYR A 679 -29.45 -25.52 32.58
N LEU A 680 -28.66 -24.96 33.49
CA LEU A 680 -27.53 -25.63 34.14
C LEU A 680 -27.90 -26.18 35.54
N HIS A 681 -29.12 -25.93 36.03
CA HIS A 681 -29.58 -26.39 37.35
C HIS A 681 -29.48 -27.92 37.47
N GLY A 682 -28.70 -28.40 38.44
CA GLY A 682 -28.51 -29.82 38.74
C GLY A 682 -27.24 -30.46 38.16
N GLN A 683 -26.41 -29.71 37.42
CA GLN A 683 -25.12 -30.20 36.88
C GLN A 683 -23.89 -29.66 37.62
N SER A 684 -23.95 -29.60 38.95
CA SER A 684 -22.72 -29.51 39.74
C SER A 684 -22.00 -30.86 39.64
N GLY A 685 -20.94 -30.91 38.82
CA GLY A 685 -20.16 -32.12 38.59
C GLY A 685 -19.66 -32.73 39.90
N SER A 686 -20.01 -34.01 40.11
CA SER A 686 -19.42 -34.89 41.12
C SER A 686 -18.04 -35.40 40.65
N SER A 687 -17.09 -34.51 40.41
CA SER A 687 -15.68 -34.86 40.22
C SER A 687 -14.85 -33.97 41.16
N GLY A 688 -14.07 -34.59 42.04
CA GLY A 688 -13.43 -33.98 43.20
C GLY A 688 -12.30 -32.98 42.97
N ASP A 689 -12.35 -32.18 41.89
CA ASP A 689 -11.38 -31.12 41.61
C ASP A 689 -12.12 -29.77 41.62
N LYS A 690 -12.25 -29.18 42.81
CA LYS A 690 -13.09 -28.00 43.08
C LYS A 690 -12.46 -26.67 42.63
N ASP A 691 -11.21 -26.67 42.17
CA ASP A 691 -10.42 -25.43 42.02
C ASP A 691 -10.12 -25.03 40.55
N GLY A 692 -10.47 -25.84 39.54
CA GLY A 692 -10.17 -25.59 38.11
C GLY A 692 -11.35 -25.09 37.26
N VAL A 693 -11.08 -24.64 36.02
CA VAL A 693 -12.13 -24.23 35.06
C VAL A 693 -12.82 -25.49 34.49
N GLN A 694 -14.14 -25.58 34.59
CA GLN A 694 -14.91 -26.72 34.09
C GLN A 694 -15.87 -26.32 32.97
N VAL A 695 -15.98 -27.16 31.94
CA VAL A 695 -16.93 -27.00 30.83
C VAL A 695 -18.15 -27.87 31.11
N VAL A 696 -19.31 -27.24 31.28
CA VAL A 696 -20.57 -27.91 31.67
C VAL A 696 -21.56 -28.05 30.52
N GLY A 697 -21.30 -27.36 29.40
CA GLY A 697 -22.16 -27.45 28.23
C GLY A 697 -21.59 -26.78 27.00
N LYS A 698 -22.39 -26.78 25.93
CA LYS A 698 -22.14 -26.04 24.70
C LYS A 698 -23.43 -25.53 24.09
N LEU A 699 -23.35 -24.32 23.56
CA LEU A 699 -24.40 -23.65 22.81
C LEU A 699 -23.98 -23.55 21.35
N MET A 700 -24.90 -23.86 20.43
CA MET A 700 -24.63 -23.86 18.99
C MET A 700 -25.78 -23.19 18.24
N LEU A 701 -25.50 -22.09 17.56
CA LEU A 701 -26.39 -21.52 16.56
C LEU A 701 -26.00 -22.10 15.21
N VAL A 702 -26.88 -22.91 14.62
CA VAL A 702 -26.69 -23.49 13.28
C VAL A 702 -27.81 -22.98 12.40
N ASP A 703 -27.46 -21.99 11.58
CA ASP A 703 -28.35 -21.23 10.70
C ASP A 703 -29.57 -20.68 11.45
N LYS A 704 -30.70 -21.39 11.39
CA LYS A 704 -31.97 -21.01 12.03
C LYS A 704 -32.20 -21.58 13.43
N ALA A 705 -31.36 -22.50 13.91
CA ALA A 705 -31.66 -23.25 15.13
C ALA A 705 -30.61 -23.02 16.22
N LEU A 706 -31.07 -22.58 17.39
CA LEU A 706 -30.27 -22.55 18.61
C LEU A 706 -30.35 -23.90 19.32
N LYS A 707 -29.20 -24.54 19.53
CA LYS A 707 -29.07 -25.86 20.12
C LYS A 707 -28.25 -25.78 21.41
N LEU A 708 -28.70 -26.49 22.43
CA LEU A 708 -28.03 -26.60 23.72
C LEU A 708 -27.69 -28.07 24.01
N ASN A 709 -26.48 -28.30 24.50
CA ASN A 709 -26.05 -29.59 25.02
C ASN A 709 -25.33 -29.39 26.36
N THR A 710 -25.86 -30.01 27.42
CA THR A 710 -25.33 -29.96 28.79
C THR A 710 -24.77 -31.34 29.18
N GLY A 711 -23.91 -31.94 28.35
CA GLY A 711 -23.38 -33.30 28.56
C GLY A 711 -24.32 -34.46 28.19
N GLY A 712 -25.57 -34.15 27.82
CA GLY A 712 -26.56 -35.13 27.37
C GLY A 712 -26.80 -35.10 25.86
N LYS A 713 -28.05 -35.33 25.47
CA LYS A 713 -28.50 -35.19 24.08
C LYS A 713 -28.63 -33.71 23.72
N THR A 714 -28.13 -33.33 22.54
CA THR A 714 -28.35 -31.98 21.99
C THR A 714 -29.86 -31.75 21.76
N ARG A 715 -30.39 -30.65 22.30
CA ARG A 715 -31.79 -30.21 22.09
C ARG A 715 -31.83 -28.85 21.41
N VAL A 716 -32.81 -28.63 20.54
CA VAL A 716 -33.12 -27.29 20.00
C VAL A 716 -33.92 -26.53 21.05
N ILE A 717 -33.46 -25.34 21.43
CA ILE A 717 -34.13 -24.50 22.43
C ILE A 717 -34.88 -23.32 21.80
N GLU A 718 -34.40 -22.80 20.68
CA GLU A 718 -35.08 -21.74 19.92
C GLU A 718 -34.88 -21.95 18.41
N ARG A 719 -35.82 -21.43 17.60
CA ARG A 719 -35.73 -21.37 16.14
C ARG A 719 -36.04 -19.95 15.67
N TYR A 720 -35.37 -19.52 14.62
CA TYR A 720 -35.47 -18.17 14.07
C TYR A 720 -35.84 -18.25 12.58
N GLU A 721 -36.85 -17.50 12.18
CA GLU A 721 -37.27 -17.45 10.77
C GLU A 721 -36.74 -16.23 10.04
N THR A 722 -36.42 -15.16 10.78
CA THR A 722 -35.87 -13.93 10.21
C THR A 722 -34.43 -13.68 10.61
N GLU A 723 -33.70 -12.94 9.77
CA GLU A 723 -32.33 -12.52 10.08
C GLU A 723 -32.27 -11.64 11.33
N LYS A 724 -33.27 -10.77 11.53
CA LYS A 724 -33.38 -9.91 12.71
C LYS A 724 -33.45 -10.72 14.00
N GLU A 725 -34.27 -11.77 14.03
CA GLU A 725 -34.36 -12.70 15.18
C GLU A 725 -33.02 -13.39 15.45
N ARG A 726 -32.33 -13.82 14.39
CA ARG A 726 -31.01 -14.45 14.51
C ARG A 726 -29.96 -13.50 15.06
N LEU A 727 -29.94 -12.24 14.62
CA LEU A 727 -29.04 -11.20 15.16
C LEU A 727 -29.34 -10.92 16.64
N GLN A 728 -30.61 -10.84 17.01
CA GLN A 728 -31.02 -10.71 18.40
C GLN A 728 -30.59 -11.92 19.24
N ALA A 729 -30.66 -13.13 18.68
CA ALA A 729 -30.19 -14.35 19.34
C ALA A 729 -28.67 -14.35 19.57
N LEU A 730 -27.88 -13.86 18.61
CA LEU A 730 -26.43 -13.69 18.78
C LEU A 730 -26.12 -12.71 19.91
N GLN A 731 -26.84 -11.59 19.99
CA GLN A 731 -26.68 -10.61 21.06
C GLN A 731 -27.11 -11.18 22.42
N ARG A 732 -28.22 -11.91 22.47
CA ARG A 732 -28.80 -12.45 23.71
C ARG A 732 -27.98 -13.61 24.28
N TRP A 733 -27.62 -14.57 23.44
CA TRP A 733 -27.05 -15.84 23.89
C TRP A 733 -25.53 -15.91 23.78
N PHE A 734 -24.95 -15.24 22.78
CA PHE A 734 -23.50 -15.21 22.58
C PHE A 734 -22.87 -13.89 23.03
N MET A 735 -23.70 -12.87 23.34
CA MET A 735 -23.26 -11.52 23.67
C MET A 735 -22.45 -10.88 22.53
N ILE A 736 -22.77 -11.27 21.29
CA ILE A 736 -22.15 -10.77 20.07
C ILE A 736 -23.05 -9.72 19.43
N SER A 737 -22.50 -8.54 19.21
CA SER A 737 -23.09 -7.51 18.35
C SER A 737 -22.35 -7.50 17.01
N ILE A 738 -23.10 -7.41 15.91
CA ILE A 738 -22.58 -7.33 14.53
C ILE A 738 -22.76 -5.92 13.99
#